data_AF-A0A841VST4-F1
#
_entry.id   AF-A0A841VST4-F1
#
_cell.length_a   1.000
_cell.length_b   1.000
_cell.length_c   1.000
_cell.angle_alpha   90.00
_cell.angle_beta   90.00
_cell.angle_gamma   90.00
#
_symmetry.space_group_name_H-M   'P 1'
#
loop_
_entity.id
_entity.type
_entity.pdbx_description
1 polymer ?
#
loop_
_entity_poly.entity_id
_entity_poly.type
_entity_poly.pdbx_seq_one_letter_code
_entity_poly.pdbx_strand_id
1 'polypeptide(L)'
;MNIIESDSQALHLQEWFNSGVDEEIFHLNVRSLHGTTPYEYLLYSPKISRRNDGRLRDRDLKKYQHIELGGWWCNGIDPLNNYAHMMWGCFKPDHPRRDRQKIHKFIKYEHPFREETRAFFLLVPNRIWVKVSNRSGIPITEEDLQHPGGFWHWVWQHNVPVTIVEGVKKAGALLTAGYAAIAIPGVNAGYRTPTDEYGTAIGKPFLIPDLKHFATQGRQVNICFDQDNKPETVQRVRTAISRMGRLLVNEGCSLRVIDLPLGAEKGVDDFIVAKGQPAFDALYNTAVALELWEIKLFTLLTYPPAIALNQRFLGQLLVPEGEKLIILKAPKGTGKTEWLATEVAKAHDQERRVLIITHRIQLGEALCNRFGVNYVTEVRTNETGTLLGYGVCVDSLHQESQARFNPNDWANDVIIIDECDQVFWHLLNSGTEVQKRRVSVLKNLKQLVQNVLGSSQGKIYLSSADVSDTDVKYVLSLAGEYCVNPFVIINNYRESAGNCYNYSGSNPKNLIAALDKAIAKGGHHLLCCSAQKAKSKWGTQALEERFRRKFPHLRILRIDSESVADPSHAAFGCIAHLNEILTQYDLVIASPSLETGVSIDIRGHFDGVWGIFQGVQPVNSVRQMLARVRETVDRHIWVREWGMSVVGNGSTTIGGLLRSQHVATQANIALLSAADNADLSYIDQNFQPESLQTWGKRGSVINVEMRRYRESVLAGLVEDGYTIINADDADDDESGAVIESVKAASVELYAAECKAITNSDELSPTELKKLQDKRAKTKTERHQQRKAELSRRYEIDVTPDLVEKDDDGWYPQLRMHYYLTLGREFLTNRDAKRAKAQAEAGNNAIWKPDFNKGQMLPAVLLLEELNLLQLLMPGEQLRGSDEKMLEFKVLAVKHRHVIKNYLNVSISEKHTPIAIAQKLLAKIDLKLAYVGRLGKRENRECVYQFVAPDDQRDSIFGQWLNRDEAFSRDSVSVTNNIELQTQVIDTTSQILEEVVCSPQGQAWKGLKLKLQQGLDSIGSCYSELVSKVGEAVGVADGEPYWNGYLGQWQIWVNFGSECRSVVCDWLAVVN
;
A
#
# COMPACT_ATOMS: atom_id res chain seq x y z
N MET A 1 -65.41 -0.68 5.00
CA MET A 1 -64.13 -1.09 4.39
C MET A 1 -63.51 0.05 3.57
N ASN A 2 -64.23 0.65 2.61
CA ASN A 2 -63.66 1.70 1.74
C ASN A 2 -63.09 2.97 2.41
N ILE A 3 -63.58 3.37 3.60
CA ILE A 3 -63.07 4.57 4.32
C ILE A 3 -61.71 4.28 5.01
N ILE A 4 -61.46 3.04 5.43
CA ILE A 4 -60.21 2.64 6.09
C ILE A 4 -59.10 2.42 5.05
N GLU A 5 -59.46 1.94 3.85
CA GLU A 5 -58.51 1.75 2.74
C GLU A 5 -57.94 3.06 2.20
N SER A 6 -58.75 4.13 2.10
CA SER A 6 -58.30 5.44 1.62
C SER A 6 -57.33 6.14 2.59
N ASP A 7 -57.57 5.99 3.91
CA ASP A 7 -56.76 6.65 4.93
C ASP A 7 -55.35 6.02 5.05
N SER A 8 -55.24 4.69 4.96
CA SER A 8 -53.93 4.00 4.99
C SER A 8 -53.08 4.32 3.75
N GLN A 9 -53.67 4.39 2.56
CA GLN A 9 -52.93 4.75 1.35
C GLN A 9 -52.40 6.19 1.38
N ALA A 10 -53.18 7.13 1.92
CA ALA A 10 -52.74 8.51 2.10
C ALA A 10 -51.55 8.61 3.08
N LEU A 11 -51.58 7.86 4.19
CA LEU A 11 -50.46 7.79 5.15
C LEU A 11 -49.19 7.21 4.52
N HIS A 12 -49.31 6.14 3.73
CA HIS A 12 -48.17 5.54 3.04
C HIS A 12 -47.60 6.45 1.95
N LEU A 13 -48.45 7.14 1.20
CA LEU A 13 -48.04 8.15 0.22
C LEU A 13 -47.28 9.28 0.91
N GLN A 14 -47.80 9.80 2.02
CA GLN A 14 -47.12 10.84 2.79
C GLN A 14 -45.76 10.36 3.31
N GLU A 15 -45.63 9.09 3.71
CA GLU A 15 -44.36 8.52 4.15
C GLU A 15 -43.29 8.51 3.05
N TRP A 16 -43.68 8.21 1.81
CA TRP A 16 -42.80 8.22 0.64
C TRP A 16 -42.50 9.64 0.17
N PHE A 17 -43.50 10.52 0.19
CA PHE A 17 -43.34 11.94 -0.11
C PHE A 17 -42.37 12.62 0.85
N ASN A 18 -42.43 12.29 2.15
CA ASN A 18 -41.48 12.77 3.17
C ASN A 18 -40.04 12.28 2.92
N SER A 19 -39.85 11.20 2.16
CA SER A 19 -38.54 10.73 1.67
C SER A 19 -38.14 11.37 0.32
N GLY A 20 -38.87 12.38 -0.16
CA GLY A 20 -38.58 13.08 -1.41
C GLY A 20 -38.88 12.26 -2.67
N VAL A 21 -39.79 11.29 -2.59
CA VAL A 21 -40.17 10.47 -3.74
C VAL A 21 -41.36 11.09 -4.49
N ASP A 22 -41.27 11.08 -5.82
CA ASP A 22 -42.34 11.49 -6.72
C ASP A 22 -43.62 10.67 -6.52
N GLU A 23 -44.77 11.34 -6.53
CA GLU A 23 -46.07 10.69 -6.32
C GLU A 23 -46.35 9.60 -7.36
N GLU A 24 -45.97 9.79 -8.62
CA GLU A 24 -46.22 8.81 -9.68
C GLU A 24 -45.34 7.55 -9.48
N ILE A 25 -44.11 7.70 -8.98
CA ILE A 25 -43.27 6.56 -8.60
C ILE A 25 -43.94 5.74 -7.50
N PHE A 26 -44.54 6.39 -6.49
CA PHE A 26 -45.27 5.69 -5.44
C PHE A 26 -46.44 4.89 -6.03
N HIS A 27 -47.32 5.51 -6.80
CA HIS A 27 -48.51 4.84 -7.34
C HIS A 27 -48.19 3.69 -8.30
N LEU A 28 -47.06 3.77 -9.03
CA LEU A 28 -46.62 2.70 -9.92
C LEU A 28 -46.04 1.48 -9.19
N ASN A 29 -45.52 1.64 -7.97
CA ASN A 29 -44.68 0.62 -7.33
C ASN A 29 -45.19 0.15 -5.95
N VAL A 30 -46.10 0.89 -5.32
CA VAL A 30 -46.49 0.68 -3.92
C VAL A 30 -47.98 0.39 -3.80
N ARG A 31 -48.34 -0.59 -2.97
CA ARG A 31 -49.73 -0.96 -2.67
C ARG A 31 -49.92 -1.14 -1.17
N SER A 32 -50.94 -0.50 -0.60
CA SER A 32 -51.36 -0.75 0.78
C SER A 32 -52.06 -2.10 0.88
N LEU A 33 -51.61 -2.99 1.76
CA LEU A 33 -52.19 -4.31 1.99
C LEU A 33 -52.60 -4.45 3.47
N HIS A 34 -53.68 -5.18 3.74
CA HIS A 34 -54.18 -5.42 5.09
C HIS A 34 -54.90 -6.78 5.16
N GLY A 35 -55.25 -7.23 6.37
CA GLY A 35 -55.94 -8.51 6.56
C GLY A 35 -55.10 -9.68 6.07
N THR A 36 -55.69 -10.61 5.31
CA THR A 36 -54.97 -11.81 4.85
C THR A 36 -54.19 -11.63 3.55
N THR A 37 -54.38 -10.52 2.83
CA THR A 37 -53.74 -10.29 1.52
C THR A 37 -52.20 -10.31 1.58
N PRO A 38 -51.51 -9.73 2.58
CA PRO A 38 -50.05 -9.78 2.65
C PRO A 38 -49.44 -11.20 2.63
N TYR A 39 -50.18 -12.22 3.07
CA TYR A 39 -49.71 -13.61 3.04
C TYR A 39 -49.47 -14.13 1.63
N GLU A 40 -50.27 -13.70 0.65
CA GLU A 40 -50.13 -14.09 -0.76
C GLU A 40 -48.85 -13.55 -1.37
N TYR A 41 -48.40 -12.37 -0.92
CA TYR A 41 -47.18 -11.71 -1.38
C TYR A 41 -45.92 -12.22 -0.65
N LEU A 42 -46.01 -12.53 0.64
CA LEU A 42 -44.85 -12.92 1.45
C LEU A 42 -44.63 -14.43 1.52
N LEU A 43 -45.68 -15.24 1.45
CA LEU A 43 -45.60 -16.67 1.79
C LEU A 43 -45.93 -17.59 0.60
N TYR A 44 -45.60 -17.18 -0.63
CA TYR A 44 -45.83 -17.98 -1.83
C TYR A 44 -44.80 -19.10 -2.06
N SER A 45 -43.64 -19.07 -1.40
CA SER A 45 -42.56 -20.01 -1.66
C SER A 45 -42.98 -21.48 -1.50
N PRO A 46 -42.69 -22.36 -2.47
CA PRO A 46 -42.95 -23.79 -2.34
C PRO A 46 -42.07 -24.44 -1.27
N LYS A 47 -40.98 -23.76 -0.84
CA LYS A 47 -40.09 -24.25 0.20
C LYS A 47 -40.69 -24.12 1.60
N ILE A 48 -41.82 -23.43 1.77
CA ILE A 48 -42.47 -23.25 3.09
C ILE A 48 -43.22 -24.53 3.48
N SER A 49 -43.00 -24.98 4.72
CA SER A 49 -43.73 -26.15 5.24
C SER A 49 -45.22 -25.84 5.39
N ARG A 50 -46.05 -26.66 4.76
CA ARG A 50 -47.51 -26.58 4.84
C ARG A 50 -48.08 -27.88 5.44
N ARG A 51 -49.31 -27.80 5.90
CA ARG A 51 -50.14 -28.96 6.26
C ARG A 51 -50.61 -29.66 4.97
N ASN A 52 -51.14 -30.88 5.10
CA ASN A 52 -51.65 -31.65 3.95
C ASN A 52 -52.82 -30.95 3.24
N ASP A 53 -53.53 -30.06 3.93
CA ASP A 53 -54.60 -29.20 3.41
C ASP A 53 -54.09 -27.91 2.73
N GLY A 54 -52.77 -27.76 2.57
CA GLY A 54 -52.13 -26.58 1.95
C GLY A 54 -51.99 -25.37 2.88
N ARG A 55 -52.56 -25.40 4.09
CA ARG A 55 -52.47 -24.31 5.06
C ARG A 55 -51.05 -24.18 5.63
N LEU A 56 -50.63 -22.94 5.89
CA LEU A 56 -49.40 -22.66 6.62
C LEU A 56 -49.43 -23.29 8.02
N ARG A 57 -48.28 -23.74 8.50
CA ARG A 57 -48.15 -24.27 9.87
C ARG A 57 -48.47 -23.17 10.89
N ASP A 58 -49.10 -23.53 12.00
CA ASP A 58 -49.54 -22.56 13.03
C ASP A 58 -48.38 -21.72 13.59
N ARG A 59 -47.16 -22.28 13.64
CA ARG A 59 -45.94 -21.55 14.00
C ARG A 59 -45.67 -20.36 13.07
N ASP A 60 -45.82 -20.55 11.76
CA ASP A 60 -45.53 -19.52 10.76
C ASP A 60 -46.67 -18.49 10.70
N LEU A 61 -47.93 -18.94 10.83
CA LEU A 61 -49.07 -18.03 11.00
C LEU A 61 -48.89 -17.12 12.21
N LYS A 62 -48.56 -17.68 13.38
CA LYS A 62 -48.28 -16.90 14.60
C LYS A 62 -47.08 -15.97 14.44
N LYS A 63 -46.06 -16.35 13.66
CA LYS A 63 -44.90 -15.49 13.38
C LYS A 63 -45.29 -14.27 12.55
N TYR A 64 -46.16 -14.45 11.55
CA TYR A 64 -46.50 -13.41 10.58
C TYR A 64 -47.79 -12.66 10.88
N GLN A 65 -48.60 -13.06 11.87
CA GLN A 65 -49.88 -12.42 12.25
C GLN A 65 -49.85 -10.88 12.29
N HIS A 66 -48.74 -10.27 12.71
CA HIS A 66 -48.59 -8.80 12.73
C HIS A 66 -48.82 -8.11 11.38
N ILE A 67 -48.59 -8.79 10.25
CA ILE A 67 -48.79 -8.20 8.91
C ILE A 67 -50.26 -7.97 8.57
N GLU A 68 -51.18 -8.63 9.30
CA GLU A 68 -52.62 -8.45 9.10
C GLU A 68 -53.09 -7.04 9.50
N LEU A 69 -52.31 -6.36 10.35
CA LEU A 69 -52.60 -5.02 10.87
C LEU A 69 -52.30 -3.88 9.89
N GLY A 70 -51.97 -4.21 8.64
CA GLY A 70 -51.70 -3.21 7.61
C GLY A 70 -50.22 -2.99 7.35
N GLY A 71 -49.96 -2.36 6.22
CA GLY A 71 -48.65 -1.94 5.74
C GLY A 71 -48.66 -1.75 4.23
N TRP A 72 -47.48 -1.53 3.66
CA TRP A 72 -47.35 -1.39 2.21
C TRP A 72 -46.41 -2.42 1.59
N TRP A 73 -46.79 -2.91 0.42
CA TRP A 73 -46.00 -3.75 -0.45
C TRP A 73 -45.35 -2.91 -1.55
N CYS A 74 -44.06 -3.12 -1.77
CA CYS A 74 -43.33 -2.54 -2.88
C CYS A 74 -42.68 -3.65 -3.72
N ASN A 75 -42.93 -3.63 -5.02
CA ASN A 75 -42.25 -4.46 -6.00
C ASN A 75 -41.97 -3.63 -7.26
N GLY A 76 -40.92 -4.04 -7.98
CA GLY A 76 -40.52 -3.40 -9.23
C GLY A 76 -40.77 -4.30 -10.43
N ILE A 77 -39.93 -4.16 -11.43
CA ILE A 77 -39.85 -5.05 -12.59
C ILE A 77 -38.73 -6.08 -12.43
N ASP A 78 -38.83 -7.20 -13.15
CA ASP A 78 -37.83 -8.26 -13.16
C ASP A 78 -36.98 -8.18 -14.43
N PRO A 79 -35.72 -7.70 -14.34
CA PRO A 79 -34.85 -7.61 -15.51
C PRO A 79 -34.48 -8.97 -16.11
N LEU A 80 -34.69 -10.06 -15.36
CA LEU A 80 -34.38 -11.42 -15.80
C LEU A 80 -35.59 -12.15 -16.40
N ASN A 81 -36.78 -11.55 -16.36
CA ASN A 81 -38.00 -12.11 -16.89
C ASN A 81 -38.67 -11.14 -17.86
N ASN A 82 -37.95 -10.80 -18.93
CA ASN A 82 -38.40 -9.89 -19.99
C ASN A 82 -38.94 -8.55 -19.45
N TYR A 83 -38.39 -8.05 -18.35
CA TYR A 83 -38.79 -6.78 -17.71
C TYR A 83 -40.28 -6.75 -17.28
N ALA A 84 -40.90 -7.91 -17.08
CA ALA A 84 -42.26 -8.01 -16.55
C ALA A 84 -42.31 -7.58 -15.06
N HIS A 85 -43.52 -7.40 -14.51
CA HIS A 85 -43.68 -7.11 -13.08
C HIS A 85 -43.06 -8.22 -12.22
N MET A 86 -42.23 -7.82 -11.25
CA MET A 86 -41.55 -8.74 -10.37
C MET A 86 -42.51 -9.27 -9.31
N MET A 87 -42.57 -10.59 -9.15
CA MET A 87 -43.33 -11.23 -8.07
C MET A 87 -42.68 -10.96 -6.71
N TRP A 88 -41.34 -10.93 -6.67
CA TRP A 88 -40.58 -10.66 -5.46
C TRP A 88 -40.62 -9.16 -5.09
N GLY A 89 -40.66 -8.86 -3.78
CA GLY A 89 -40.69 -7.49 -3.28
C GLY A 89 -40.41 -7.38 -1.78
N CYS A 90 -40.87 -6.30 -1.15
CA CYS A 90 -40.87 -6.15 0.30
C CYS A 90 -42.20 -5.63 0.83
N PHE A 91 -42.54 -6.10 2.04
CA PHE A 91 -43.64 -5.57 2.82
C PHE A 91 -43.09 -4.79 4.01
N LYS A 92 -43.52 -3.54 4.18
CA LYS A 92 -43.28 -2.76 5.39
C LYS A 92 -44.57 -2.75 6.23
N PRO A 93 -44.66 -3.56 7.30
CA PRO A 93 -45.83 -3.55 8.18
C PRO A 93 -45.91 -2.23 8.96
N ASP A 94 -47.13 -1.75 9.20
CA ASP A 94 -47.39 -0.58 10.05
C ASP A 94 -46.99 -0.87 11.51
N HIS A 95 -47.13 -2.13 11.91
CA HIS A 95 -46.81 -2.64 13.23
C HIS A 95 -45.72 -3.72 13.14
N PRO A 96 -44.43 -3.33 12.99
CA PRO A 96 -43.35 -4.29 12.83
C PRO A 96 -43.17 -5.19 14.05
N ARG A 97 -42.84 -6.46 13.83
CA ARG A 97 -42.53 -7.40 14.91
C ARG A 97 -41.09 -7.26 15.40
N ARG A 98 -40.85 -7.68 16.64
CA ARG A 98 -39.49 -7.83 17.19
C ARG A 98 -38.76 -9.01 16.56
N ASP A 99 -37.45 -8.85 16.41
CA ASP A 99 -36.56 -9.95 16.06
C ASP A 99 -36.39 -10.87 17.28
N ARG A 100 -36.66 -12.18 17.10
CA ARG A 100 -36.56 -13.16 18.18
C ARG A 100 -35.11 -13.40 18.63
N GLN A 101 -34.13 -13.17 17.75
CA GLN A 101 -32.71 -13.29 18.05
C GLN A 101 -32.13 -11.97 18.56
N LYS A 102 -32.77 -10.84 18.25
CA LYS A 102 -32.35 -9.50 18.67
C LYS A 102 -33.55 -8.77 19.26
N ILE A 103 -33.93 -9.12 20.48
CA ILE A 103 -35.21 -8.69 21.08
C ILE A 103 -35.40 -7.16 21.17
N HIS A 104 -34.31 -6.39 21.11
CA HIS A 104 -34.29 -4.92 21.08
C HIS A 104 -34.46 -4.32 19.67
N LYS A 105 -34.49 -5.13 18.61
CA LYS A 105 -34.64 -4.70 17.21
C LYS A 105 -36.00 -5.09 16.65
N PHE A 106 -36.57 -4.19 15.89
CA PHE A 106 -37.77 -4.42 15.09
C PHE A 106 -37.38 -4.76 13.65
N ILE A 107 -38.07 -5.74 13.07
CA ILE A 107 -37.93 -6.08 11.66
C ILE A 107 -38.83 -5.10 10.89
N LYS A 108 -38.20 -4.07 10.33
CA LYS A 108 -38.90 -3.00 9.61
C LYS A 108 -39.45 -3.46 8.27
N TYR A 109 -38.80 -4.41 7.61
CA TYR A 109 -39.18 -4.92 6.29
C TYR A 109 -39.20 -6.45 6.31
N GLU A 110 -40.28 -7.03 5.79
CA GLU A 110 -40.42 -8.46 5.54
C GLU A 110 -40.24 -8.72 4.04
N HIS A 111 -39.52 -9.78 3.71
CA HIS A 111 -39.31 -10.26 2.33
C HIS A 111 -39.94 -11.65 2.18
N PRO A 112 -40.26 -12.09 0.93
CA PRO A 112 -40.80 -13.41 0.68
C PRO A 112 -40.04 -14.52 1.42
N PHE A 113 -40.76 -15.28 2.25
CA PHE A 113 -40.15 -16.22 3.18
C PHE A 113 -39.59 -17.44 2.45
N ARG A 114 -38.33 -17.80 2.73
CA ARG A 114 -37.58 -18.88 2.07
C ARG A 114 -37.31 -18.66 0.59
N GLU A 115 -37.52 -17.45 0.08
CA GLU A 115 -36.98 -17.02 -1.20
C GLU A 115 -35.67 -16.28 -1.01
N GLU A 116 -34.85 -16.28 -2.07
CA GLU A 116 -33.63 -15.48 -2.09
C GLU A 116 -33.99 -14.00 -2.20
N THR A 117 -33.22 -13.14 -1.54
CA THR A 117 -33.41 -11.69 -1.71
C THR A 117 -32.98 -11.26 -3.12
N ARG A 118 -33.70 -10.31 -3.72
CA ARG A 118 -33.41 -9.73 -5.04
C ARG A 118 -33.14 -8.23 -4.90
N ALA A 119 -32.75 -7.58 -5.99
CA ALA A 119 -32.75 -6.13 -6.11
C ALA A 119 -34.10 -5.58 -6.62
N PHE A 120 -34.36 -4.30 -6.36
CA PHE A 120 -35.55 -3.60 -6.82
C PHE A 120 -35.24 -2.68 -8.00
N PHE A 121 -36.06 -2.79 -9.04
CA PHE A 121 -36.04 -1.95 -10.24
C PHE A 121 -37.40 -1.28 -10.35
N LEU A 122 -37.57 -0.11 -9.74
CA LEU A 122 -38.87 0.57 -9.68
C LEU A 122 -39.34 0.97 -11.08
N LEU A 123 -40.64 0.87 -11.37
CA LEU A 123 -41.25 1.46 -12.55
C LEU A 123 -41.05 2.98 -12.51
N VAL A 124 -40.69 3.56 -13.66
CA VAL A 124 -40.32 4.97 -13.81
C VAL A 124 -41.24 5.63 -14.83
N PRO A 125 -41.90 6.75 -14.50
CA PRO A 125 -42.72 7.47 -15.46
C PRO A 125 -41.89 8.19 -16.51
N ASN A 126 -42.45 8.40 -17.71
CA ASN A 126 -41.73 8.97 -18.86
C ASN A 126 -41.09 10.34 -18.55
N ARG A 127 -41.75 11.18 -17.75
CA ARG A 127 -41.18 12.48 -17.33
C ARG A 127 -39.87 12.33 -16.57
N ILE A 128 -39.78 11.33 -15.68
CA ILE A 128 -38.57 11.04 -14.92
C ILE A 128 -37.52 10.35 -15.80
N TRP A 129 -37.94 9.47 -16.71
CA TRP A 129 -37.05 8.90 -17.72
C TRP A 129 -36.34 9.99 -18.54
N VAL A 130 -37.10 10.97 -19.06
CA VAL A 130 -36.52 12.14 -19.75
C VAL A 130 -35.55 12.91 -18.85
N LYS A 131 -35.86 13.06 -17.56
CA LYS A 131 -34.94 13.70 -16.59
C LYS A 131 -33.62 12.94 -16.45
N VAL A 132 -33.65 11.61 -16.40
CA VAL A 132 -32.46 10.74 -16.34
C VAL A 132 -31.65 10.82 -17.66
N SER A 133 -32.34 10.82 -18.80
CA SER A 133 -31.72 10.99 -20.13
C SER A 133 -30.97 12.32 -20.23
N ASN A 134 -31.62 13.43 -19.89
CA ASN A 134 -31.01 14.76 -19.91
C ASN A 134 -29.78 14.86 -19.00
N ARG A 135 -29.84 14.25 -17.82
CA ARG A 135 -28.71 14.25 -16.87
C ARG A 135 -27.52 13.41 -17.36
N SER A 136 -27.81 12.22 -17.88
CA SER A 136 -26.76 11.30 -18.36
C SER A 136 -26.17 11.69 -19.71
N GLY A 137 -26.84 12.58 -20.45
CA GLY A 137 -26.45 12.93 -21.82
C GLY A 137 -26.71 11.81 -22.84
N ILE A 138 -27.50 10.80 -22.46
CA ILE A 138 -27.84 9.65 -23.30
C ILE A 138 -29.27 9.87 -23.82
N PRO A 139 -29.48 10.03 -25.14
CA PRO A 139 -30.82 10.28 -25.68
C PRO A 139 -31.73 9.05 -25.57
N ILE A 140 -33.04 9.31 -25.57
CA ILE A 140 -34.08 8.28 -25.70
C ILE A 140 -34.52 8.28 -27.16
N THR A 141 -34.47 7.13 -27.82
CA THR A 141 -34.96 6.97 -29.19
C THR A 141 -36.43 6.55 -29.21
N GLU A 142 -37.08 6.64 -30.37
CA GLU A 142 -38.45 6.13 -30.53
C GLU A 142 -38.54 4.62 -30.31
N GLU A 143 -37.50 3.87 -30.71
CA GLU A 143 -37.40 2.42 -30.47
C GLU A 143 -37.37 2.11 -28.97
N ASP A 144 -36.61 2.88 -28.19
CA ASP A 144 -36.54 2.73 -26.73
C ASP A 144 -37.91 2.91 -26.07
N LEU A 145 -38.66 3.95 -26.48
CA LEU A 145 -39.99 4.24 -25.94
C LEU A 145 -41.03 3.17 -26.28
N GLN A 146 -40.87 2.50 -27.43
CA GLN A 146 -41.77 1.43 -27.88
C GLN A 146 -41.37 0.06 -27.31
N HIS A 147 -40.14 -0.09 -26.81
CA HIS A 147 -39.67 -1.36 -26.29
C HIS A 147 -40.41 -1.74 -25.00
N PRO A 148 -40.94 -2.98 -24.87
CA PRO A 148 -41.75 -3.39 -23.71
C PRO A 148 -40.98 -3.37 -22.38
N GLY A 149 -39.65 -3.45 -22.42
CA GLY A 149 -38.80 -3.33 -21.23
C GLY A 149 -38.55 -1.89 -20.75
N GLY A 150 -39.00 -0.88 -21.52
CA GLY A 150 -39.04 0.53 -21.15
C GLY A 150 -37.73 1.07 -20.55
N PHE A 151 -37.86 1.89 -19.51
CA PHE A 151 -36.77 2.59 -18.84
C PHE A 151 -35.57 1.69 -18.52
N TRP A 152 -35.79 0.53 -17.92
CA TRP A 152 -34.69 -0.34 -17.47
C TRP A 152 -34.02 -1.12 -18.58
N HIS A 153 -34.75 -1.45 -19.65
CA HIS A 153 -34.14 -1.95 -20.88
C HIS A 153 -33.22 -0.90 -21.49
N TRP A 154 -33.67 0.35 -21.60
CA TRP A 154 -32.86 1.47 -22.07
C TRP A 154 -31.62 1.71 -21.20
N VAL A 155 -31.78 1.70 -19.86
CA VAL A 155 -30.64 1.79 -18.92
C VAL A 155 -29.61 0.70 -19.18
N TRP A 156 -30.08 -0.54 -19.39
CA TRP A 156 -29.21 -1.67 -19.67
C TRP A 156 -28.56 -1.61 -21.06
N GLN A 157 -29.30 -1.26 -22.10
CA GLN A 157 -28.82 -1.25 -23.48
C GLN A 157 -27.78 -0.15 -23.72
N HIS A 158 -28.01 1.05 -23.16
CA HIS A 158 -27.19 2.24 -23.42
C HIS A 158 -26.13 2.51 -22.35
N ASN A 159 -25.89 1.56 -21.44
CA ASN A 159 -24.91 1.69 -20.36
C ASN A 159 -25.08 2.95 -19.48
N VAL A 160 -26.33 3.33 -19.23
CA VAL A 160 -26.66 4.50 -18.41
C VAL A 160 -26.06 4.33 -17.00
N PRO A 161 -25.40 5.37 -16.43
CA PRO A 161 -24.83 5.28 -15.09
C PRO A 161 -25.88 4.94 -14.03
N VAL A 162 -25.61 3.95 -13.19
CA VAL A 162 -26.54 3.50 -12.13
C VAL A 162 -25.98 3.77 -10.73
N THR A 163 -26.86 4.11 -9.79
CA THR A 163 -26.52 4.27 -8.37
C THR A 163 -27.20 3.18 -7.55
N ILE A 164 -26.42 2.39 -6.82
CA ILE A 164 -26.92 1.33 -5.95
C ILE A 164 -27.05 1.88 -4.52
N VAL A 165 -28.23 1.72 -3.93
CA VAL A 165 -28.58 2.21 -2.59
C VAL A 165 -29.26 1.12 -1.76
N GLU A 166 -29.26 1.27 -0.44
CA GLU A 166 -30.03 0.38 0.43
C GLU A 166 -31.46 0.91 0.67
N GLY A 167 -32.46 0.16 0.23
CA GLY A 167 -33.88 0.46 0.44
C GLY A 167 -34.57 1.23 -0.68
N VAL A 168 -35.85 0.90 -0.89
CA VAL A 168 -36.65 1.34 -2.04
C VAL A 168 -36.97 2.84 -2.05
N LYS A 169 -37.19 3.47 -0.88
CA LYS A 169 -37.45 4.92 -0.80
C LYS A 169 -36.24 5.75 -1.26
N LYS A 170 -35.03 5.28 -0.95
CA LYS A 170 -33.78 5.91 -1.37
C LYS A 170 -33.62 5.88 -2.89
N ALA A 171 -33.93 4.73 -3.50
CA ALA A 171 -33.93 4.61 -4.95
C ALA A 171 -35.01 5.49 -5.58
N GLY A 172 -36.21 5.54 -5.00
CA GLY A 172 -37.29 6.44 -5.42
C GLY A 172 -36.88 7.92 -5.38
N ALA A 173 -36.20 8.36 -4.31
CA ALA A 173 -35.72 9.74 -4.17
C ALA A 173 -34.66 10.09 -5.23
N LEU A 174 -33.73 9.16 -5.49
CA LEU A 174 -32.72 9.34 -6.55
C LEU A 174 -33.32 9.35 -7.95
N LEU A 175 -34.28 8.46 -8.25
CA LEU A 175 -35.02 8.46 -9.50
C LEU A 175 -35.76 9.79 -9.67
N THR A 176 -36.43 10.28 -8.63
CA THR A 176 -37.09 11.60 -8.61
C THR A 176 -36.10 12.74 -8.91
N ALA A 177 -34.87 12.65 -8.38
CA ALA A 177 -33.78 13.56 -8.69
C ALA A 177 -33.18 13.38 -10.10
N GLY A 178 -33.57 12.35 -10.86
CA GLY A 178 -33.10 12.10 -12.22
C GLY A 178 -31.85 11.22 -12.30
N TYR A 179 -31.59 10.39 -11.29
CA TYR A 179 -30.53 9.38 -11.31
C TYR A 179 -31.13 7.98 -11.46
N ALA A 180 -30.63 7.16 -12.40
CA ALA A 180 -31.00 5.75 -12.44
C ALA A 180 -30.52 5.07 -11.15
N ALA A 181 -31.44 4.53 -10.35
CA ALA A 181 -31.11 3.99 -9.03
C ALA A 181 -31.70 2.60 -8.79
N ILE A 182 -30.86 1.67 -8.36
CA ILE A 182 -31.21 0.28 -8.05
C ILE A 182 -31.19 0.13 -6.53
N ALA A 183 -32.28 -0.37 -5.96
CA ALA A 183 -32.35 -0.61 -4.52
C ALA A 183 -31.96 -2.05 -4.18
N ILE A 184 -31.23 -2.24 -3.08
CA ILE A 184 -31.03 -3.56 -2.46
C ILE A 184 -31.60 -3.56 -1.03
N PRO A 185 -32.09 -4.70 -0.50
CA PRO A 185 -32.64 -4.81 0.86
C PRO A 185 -31.70 -4.41 2.00
N GLY A 186 -30.39 -4.47 1.76
CA GLY A 186 -29.36 -4.10 2.71
C GLY A 186 -27.98 -4.25 2.08
N VAL A 187 -26.96 -3.63 2.67
CA VAL A 187 -25.61 -3.53 2.07
C VAL A 187 -25.00 -4.85 1.57
N ASN A 188 -25.27 -5.98 2.22
CA ASN A 188 -24.73 -7.29 1.84
C ASN A 188 -25.62 -8.04 0.83
N ALA A 189 -26.78 -7.50 0.45
CA ALA A 189 -27.76 -8.20 -0.38
C ALA A 189 -27.39 -8.21 -1.87
N GLY A 190 -26.45 -7.37 -2.31
CA GLY A 190 -26.00 -7.30 -3.71
C GLY A 190 -25.08 -8.44 -4.15
N TYR A 191 -24.61 -9.29 -3.24
CA TYR A 191 -23.79 -10.46 -3.56
C TYR A 191 -24.16 -11.66 -2.68
N ARG A 192 -23.70 -12.84 -3.08
CA ARG A 192 -23.85 -14.09 -2.33
C ARG A 192 -22.49 -14.72 -2.12
N THR A 193 -22.36 -15.47 -1.04
CA THR A 193 -21.22 -16.35 -0.79
C THR A 193 -21.79 -17.76 -0.71
N PRO A 194 -21.38 -18.71 -1.57
CA PRO A 194 -21.81 -20.09 -1.47
C PRO A 194 -21.52 -20.63 -0.08
N THR A 195 -22.52 -21.26 0.56
CA THR A 195 -22.36 -21.91 1.87
C THR A 195 -22.78 -23.37 1.81
N ASP A 196 -22.19 -24.19 2.67
CA ASP A 196 -22.66 -25.54 2.94
C ASP A 196 -24.00 -25.54 3.70
N GLU A 197 -24.50 -26.73 4.01
CA GLU A 197 -25.73 -26.96 4.79
C GLU A 197 -25.66 -26.42 6.24
N TYR A 198 -24.46 -26.11 6.74
CA TYR A 198 -24.21 -25.54 8.07
C TYR A 198 -24.01 -24.01 8.04
N GLY A 199 -24.04 -23.40 6.85
CA GLY A 199 -23.84 -21.96 6.66
C GLY A 199 -22.36 -21.56 6.59
N THR A 200 -21.43 -22.51 6.52
CA THR A 200 -20.00 -22.26 6.33
C THR A 200 -19.74 -21.92 4.87
N ALA A 201 -18.95 -20.88 4.58
CA ALA A 201 -18.66 -20.54 3.19
C ALA A 201 -17.84 -21.65 2.49
N ILE A 202 -18.22 -22.03 1.27
CA ILE A 202 -17.54 -23.08 0.50
C ILE A 202 -17.08 -22.60 -0.88
N GLY A 203 -17.31 -21.33 -1.21
CA GLY A 203 -16.97 -20.79 -2.51
C GLY A 203 -16.80 -19.28 -2.51
N LYS A 204 -16.37 -18.76 -3.67
CA LYS A 204 -16.10 -17.34 -3.85
C LYS A 204 -17.41 -16.54 -3.89
N PRO A 205 -17.42 -15.31 -3.33
CA PRO A 205 -18.54 -14.41 -3.49
C PRO A 205 -18.83 -14.12 -4.97
N PHE A 206 -20.10 -13.98 -5.32
CA PHE A 206 -20.56 -13.61 -6.67
C PHE A 206 -21.71 -12.61 -6.59
N LEU A 207 -21.86 -11.74 -7.59
CA LEU A 207 -22.99 -10.81 -7.66
C LEU A 207 -24.31 -11.57 -7.78
N ILE A 208 -25.37 -11.04 -7.18
CA ILE A 208 -26.70 -11.57 -7.46
C ILE A 208 -27.00 -11.45 -8.97
N PRO A 209 -27.79 -12.36 -9.55
CA PRO A 209 -28.09 -12.36 -10.99
C PRO A 209 -28.55 -11.00 -11.52
N ASP A 210 -29.30 -10.25 -10.69
CA ASP A 210 -29.91 -8.97 -11.04
C ASP A 210 -28.86 -7.89 -11.26
N LEU A 211 -27.93 -7.76 -10.31
CA LEU A 211 -26.85 -6.79 -10.46
C LEU A 211 -25.87 -7.24 -11.53
N LYS A 212 -25.67 -8.56 -11.71
CA LYS A 212 -24.84 -9.10 -12.78
C LYS A 212 -25.37 -8.72 -14.17
N HIS A 213 -26.70 -8.74 -14.38
CA HIS A 213 -27.32 -8.28 -15.63
C HIS A 213 -26.96 -6.83 -15.97
N PHE A 214 -26.83 -5.98 -14.96
CA PHE A 214 -26.44 -4.57 -15.13
C PHE A 214 -24.93 -4.32 -15.02
N ALA A 215 -24.12 -5.34 -14.76
CA ALA A 215 -22.68 -5.22 -14.63
C ALA A 215 -22.00 -5.40 -16.00
N THR A 216 -22.15 -4.40 -16.87
CA THR A 216 -21.64 -4.43 -18.25
C THR A 216 -20.33 -3.66 -18.40
N GLN A 217 -19.53 -4.05 -19.41
CA GLN A 217 -18.23 -3.45 -19.70
C GLN A 217 -18.34 -1.92 -19.83
N GLY A 218 -17.56 -1.20 -19.03
CA GLY A 218 -17.44 0.26 -19.07
C GLY A 218 -18.57 1.03 -18.38
N ARG A 219 -19.64 0.38 -17.89
CA ARG A 219 -20.73 1.09 -17.21
C ARG A 219 -20.23 1.77 -15.94
N GLN A 220 -20.61 3.03 -15.74
CA GLN A 220 -20.38 3.68 -14.45
C GLN A 220 -21.41 3.18 -13.43
N VAL A 221 -20.91 2.66 -12.31
CA VAL A 221 -21.73 2.28 -11.17
C VAL A 221 -21.29 3.11 -9.97
N ASN A 222 -22.25 3.69 -9.26
CA ASN A 222 -22.00 4.38 -8.00
C ASN A 222 -22.63 3.59 -6.85
N ILE A 223 -21.96 3.51 -5.70
CA ILE A 223 -22.56 2.96 -4.48
C ILE A 223 -22.76 4.11 -3.49
N CYS A 224 -23.98 4.27 -2.99
CA CYS A 224 -24.35 5.27 -1.99
C CYS A 224 -25.16 4.59 -0.87
N PHE A 225 -24.47 4.12 0.16
CA PHE A 225 -25.09 3.50 1.32
C PHE A 225 -25.20 4.49 2.48
N ASP A 226 -26.06 4.14 3.45
CA ASP A 226 -26.34 4.99 4.60
C ASP A 226 -25.07 5.28 5.40
N GLN A 227 -24.99 6.51 5.90
CA GLN A 227 -23.99 6.89 6.86
C GLN A 227 -24.36 6.34 8.25
N ASP A 228 -23.35 5.84 8.97
CA ASP A 228 -23.48 5.40 10.36
C ASP A 228 -22.31 5.93 11.20
N ASN A 229 -22.51 6.05 12.51
CA ASN A 229 -21.50 6.49 13.47
C ASN A 229 -21.02 5.37 14.40
N LYS A 230 -21.71 4.22 14.43
CA LYS A 230 -21.31 3.06 15.20
C LYS A 230 -20.15 2.35 14.48
N PRO A 231 -18.96 2.22 15.10
CA PRO A 231 -17.76 1.69 14.43
C PRO A 231 -17.98 0.32 13.76
N GLU A 232 -18.66 -0.61 14.44
CA GLU A 232 -19.01 -1.93 13.86
C GLU A 232 -19.88 -1.83 12.61
N THR A 233 -20.90 -0.95 12.62
CA THR A 233 -21.78 -0.77 11.47
C THR A 233 -21.02 -0.15 10.31
N VAL A 234 -20.21 0.88 10.58
CA VAL A 234 -19.36 1.54 9.58
C VAL A 234 -18.42 0.54 8.92
N GLN A 235 -17.74 -0.30 9.72
CA GLN A 235 -16.84 -1.32 9.20
C GLN A 235 -17.59 -2.34 8.32
N ARG A 236 -18.79 -2.75 8.74
CA ARG A 236 -19.64 -3.67 7.96
C ARG A 236 -20.07 -3.06 6.62
N VAL A 237 -20.52 -1.81 6.62
CA VAL A 237 -20.88 -1.07 5.38
C VAL A 237 -19.66 -0.95 4.47
N ARG A 238 -18.51 -0.56 5.02
CA ARG A 238 -17.27 -0.45 4.23
C ARG A 238 -16.86 -1.77 3.58
N THR A 239 -16.96 -2.86 4.34
CA THR A 239 -16.67 -4.21 3.84
C THR A 239 -17.62 -4.61 2.72
N ALA A 240 -18.91 -4.27 2.85
CA ALA A 240 -19.92 -4.55 1.83
C ALA A 240 -19.66 -3.78 0.54
N ILE A 241 -19.34 -2.49 0.64
CA ILE A 241 -18.95 -1.63 -0.50
C ILE A 241 -17.73 -2.22 -1.22
N SER A 242 -16.67 -2.54 -0.48
CA SER A 242 -15.44 -3.14 -1.03
C SER A 242 -15.71 -4.47 -1.74
N ARG A 243 -16.47 -5.38 -1.13
CA ARG A 243 -16.79 -6.70 -1.71
C ARG A 243 -17.65 -6.59 -2.95
N MET A 244 -18.81 -5.94 -2.85
CA MET A 244 -19.72 -5.74 -3.99
C MET A 244 -19.01 -4.98 -5.11
N GLY A 245 -18.23 -3.97 -4.72
CA GLY A 245 -17.53 -3.13 -5.66
C GLY A 245 -16.47 -3.86 -6.47
N ARG A 246 -15.64 -4.69 -5.83
CA ARG A 246 -14.65 -5.51 -6.53
C ARG A 246 -15.32 -6.48 -7.50
N LEU A 247 -16.46 -7.06 -7.13
CA LEU A 247 -17.20 -7.94 -8.05
C LEU A 247 -17.73 -7.17 -9.27
N LEU A 248 -18.25 -5.95 -9.10
CA LEU A 248 -18.67 -5.09 -10.21
C LEU A 248 -17.50 -4.71 -11.13
N VAL A 249 -16.34 -4.36 -10.55
CA VAL A 249 -15.12 -4.05 -11.30
C VAL A 249 -14.63 -5.27 -12.08
N ASN A 250 -14.73 -6.48 -11.52
CA ASN A 250 -14.36 -7.72 -12.19
C ASN A 250 -15.24 -8.03 -13.41
N GLU A 251 -16.50 -7.60 -13.40
CA GLU A 251 -17.42 -7.66 -14.56
C GLU A 251 -17.20 -6.47 -15.54
N GLY A 252 -16.18 -5.64 -15.31
CA GLY A 252 -15.77 -4.57 -16.23
C GLY A 252 -16.39 -3.20 -15.96
N CYS A 253 -17.09 -3.00 -14.84
CA CYS A 253 -17.68 -1.71 -14.49
C CYS A 253 -16.63 -0.68 -14.02
N SER A 254 -16.93 0.60 -14.23
CA SER A 254 -16.21 1.72 -13.59
C SER A 254 -16.94 2.13 -12.31
N LEU A 255 -16.35 1.78 -11.15
CA LEU A 255 -17.02 1.95 -9.87
C LEU A 255 -16.57 3.20 -9.10
N ARG A 256 -17.53 3.96 -8.60
CA ARG A 256 -17.32 5.07 -7.66
C ARG A 256 -18.14 4.87 -6.38
N VAL A 257 -17.68 5.49 -5.30
CA VAL A 257 -18.35 5.48 -4.00
C VAL A 257 -18.73 6.91 -3.65
N ILE A 258 -19.98 7.09 -3.23
CA ILE A 258 -20.53 8.35 -2.74
C ILE A 258 -20.68 8.21 -1.22
N ASP A 259 -19.82 8.90 -0.48
CA ASP A 259 -19.96 9.00 0.98
C ASP A 259 -20.90 10.16 1.33
N LEU A 260 -21.95 9.86 2.09
CA LEU A 260 -22.79 10.90 2.68
C LEU A 260 -22.04 11.58 3.85
N PRO A 261 -22.12 12.91 4.00
CA PRO A 261 -21.52 13.61 5.13
C PRO A 261 -22.00 13.09 6.48
N LEU A 262 -21.13 13.12 7.50
CA LEU A 262 -21.55 12.83 8.88
C LEU A 262 -22.58 13.87 9.33
N GLY A 263 -23.76 13.42 9.75
CA GLY A 263 -24.86 14.33 10.11
C GLY A 263 -26.09 13.62 10.64
N ALA A 264 -27.19 14.37 10.74
CA ALA A 264 -28.50 13.82 11.12
C ALA A 264 -29.12 13.02 9.96
N GLU A 265 -28.78 13.40 8.73
CA GLU A 265 -29.27 12.85 7.47
C GLU A 265 -28.48 11.59 7.09
N LYS A 266 -28.92 10.43 7.58
CA LYS A 266 -28.21 9.15 7.38
C LYS A 266 -28.40 8.57 5.98
N GLY A 267 -29.62 8.65 5.45
CA GLY A 267 -29.99 8.15 4.12
C GLY A 267 -29.86 9.24 3.05
N VAL A 268 -29.66 8.82 1.80
CA VAL A 268 -29.61 9.76 0.67
C VAL A 268 -30.96 10.44 0.42
N ASP A 269 -32.07 9.78 0.76
CA ASP A 269 -33.42 10.36 0.76
C ASP A 269 -33.52 11.50 1.77
N ASP A 270 -33.11 11.26 3.01
CA ASP A 270 -33.08 12.30 4.06
C ASP A 270 -32.17 13.48 3.65
N PHE A 271 -31.01 13.17 3.06
CA PHE A 271 -30.05 14.17 2.62
C PHE A 271 -30.59 15.07 1.51
N ILE A 272 -31.24 14.49 0.48
CA ILE A 272 -31.84 15.25 -0.61
C ILE A 272 -33.00 16.12 -0.11
N VAL A 273 -33.83 15.60 0.80
CA VAL A 273 -34.94 16.37 1.39
C VAL A 273 -34.40 17.55 2.21
N ALA A 274 -33.34 17.35 2.99
CA ALA A 274 -32.80 18.38 3.87
C ALA A 274 -31.89 19.41 3.17
N LYS A 275 -31.07 18.98 2.19
CA LYS A 275 -30.03 19.81 1.55
C LYS A 275 -30.31 20.13 0.08
N GLY A 276 -31.32 19.49 -0.51
CA GLY A 276 -31.70 19.67 -1.91
C GLY A 276 -30.86 18.86 -2.90
N GLN A 277 -31.41 18.71 -4.10
CA GLN A 277 -30.77 18.00 -5.22
C GLN A 277 -29.36 18.55 -5.58
N PRO A 278 -29.11 19.88 -5.65
CA PRO A 278 -27.78 20.40 -5.99
C PRO A 278 -26.67 19.97 -5.01
N ALA A 279 -27.00 19.78 -3.73
CA ALA A 279 -26.03 19.29 -2.75
C ALA A 279 -25.62 17.82 -3.03
N PHE A 280 -26.58 16.98 -3.42
CA PHE A 280 -26.29 15.61 -3.85
C PHE A 280 -25.54 15.58 -5.18
N ASP A 281 -25.86 16.46 -6.12
CA ASP A 281 -25.14 16.61 -7.39
C ASP A 281 -23.64 16.89 -7.15
N ALA A 282 -23.30 17.71 -6.16
CA ALA A 282 -21.91 17.93 -5.76
C ALA A 282 -21.25 16.62 -5.27
N LEU A 283 -21.90 15.86 -4.38
CA LEU A 283 -21.39 14.57 -3.90
C LEU A 283 -21.19 13.57 -5.03
N TYR A 284 -22.17 13.46 -5.93
CA TYR A 284 -22.12 12.59 -7.11
C TYR A 284 -20.94 12.94 -8.03
N ASN A 285 -20.74 14.24 -8.30
CA ASN A 285 -19.65 14.70 -9.17
C ASN A 285 -18.27 14.51 -8.55
N THR A 286 -18.18 14.60 -7.21
CA THR A 286 -16.94 14.33 -6.45
C THR A 286 -16.79 12.86 -6.02
N ALA A 287 -17.66 11.96 -6.49
CA ALA A 287 -17.62 10.56 -6.13
C ALA A 287 -16.26 9.94 -6.47
N VAL A 288 -15.72 9.18 -5.52
CA VAL A 288 -14.34 8.71 -5.56
C VAL A 288 -14.29 7.30 -6.13
N ALA A 289 -13.35 7.02 -7.04
CA ALA A 289 -13.15 5.66 -7.56
C ALA A 289 -12.88 4.68 -6.40
N LEU A 290 -13.40 3.45 -6.49
CA LEU A 290 -13.29 2.47 -5.38
C LEU A 290 -11.87 2.32 -4.84
N GLU A 291 -10.88 2.21 -5.73
CA GLU A 291 -9.47 2.09 -5.34
C GLU A 291 -9.00 3.26 -4.48
N LEU A 292 -9.34 4.49 -4.85
CA LEU A 292 -8.99 5.69 -4.08
C LEU A 292 -9.76 5.75 -2.76
N TRP A 293 -11.03 5.32 -2.77
CA TRP A 293 -11.86 5.28 -1.57
C TRP A 293 -11.32 4.28 -0.54
N GLU A 294 -10.96 3.06 -0.96
CA GLU A 294 -10.35 2.05 -0.07
C GLU A 294 -9.04 2.55 0.55
N ILE A 295 -8.24 3.27 -0.24
CA ILE A 295 -6.95 3.82 0.18
C ILE A 295 -7.13 4.98 1.17
N LYS A 296 -8.10 5.87 0.91
CA LYS A 296 -8.48 6.94 1.84
C LYS A 296 -8.79 6.36 3.22
N LEU A 297 -9.50 5.23 3.31
CA LEU A 297 -9.83 4.60 4.59
C LEU A 297 -8.59 4.22 5.43
N PHE A 298 -7.44 3.92 4.81
CA PHE A 298 -6.21 3.59 5.55
C PHE A 298 -5.52 4.81 6.17
N THR A 299 -5.92 6.01 5.76
CA THR A 299 -5.35 7.30 6.23
C THR A 299 -6.23 8.00 7.27
N LEU A 300 -7.48 7.53 7.46
CA LEU A 300 -8.41 8.11 8.42
C LEU A 300 -8.16 7.58 9.84
N LEU A 301 -8.36 8.45 10.84
CA LEU A 301 -8.52 8.07 12.23
C LEU A 301 -10.01 8.14 12.56
N THR A 302 -10.66 6.98 12.74
CA THR A 302 -12.12 6.86 12.89
C THR A 302 -12.55 6.41 14.29
N TYR A 303 -11.58 6.14 15.18
CA TYR A 303 -11.84 6.00 16.61
C TYR A 303 -12.49 7.28 17.16
N PRO A 304 -13.57 7.18 17.96
CA PRO A 304 -14.22 8.34 18.55
C PRO A 304 -13.23 9.14 19.41
N PRO A 305 -13.13 10.46 19.24
CA PRO A 305 -12.28 11.29 20.10
C PRO A 305 -12.84 11.31 21.53
N ALA A 306 -12.01 10.95 22.51
CA ALA A 306 -12.28 11.21 23.91
C ALA A 306 -12.14 12.71 24.22
N ILE A 307 -11.19 13.38 23.56
CA ILE A 307 -11.01 14.83 23.62
C ILE A 307 -10.95 15.37 22.19
N ALA A 308 -11.85 16.29 21.86
CA ALA A 308 -11.86 17.01 20.58
C ALA A 308 -11.62 18.50 20.84
N LEU A 309 -10.60 19.06 20.20
CA LEU A 309 -10.20 20.45 20.31
C LEU A 309 -10.26 21.12 18.94
N ASN A 310 -10.34 22.44 18.94
CA ASN A 310 -10.19 23.26 17.74
C ASN A 310 -9.48 24.57 18.10
N GLN A 311 -8.19 24.47 18.43
CA GLN A 311 -7.40 25.60 18.91
C GLN A 311 -5.95 25.50 18.45
N ARG A 312 -5.28 26.64 18.30
CA ARG A 312 -3.92 26.69 17.77
C ARG A 312 -2.92 25.88 18.57
N PHE A 313 -2.93 25.97 19.89
CA PHE A 313 -2.04 25.22 20.77
C PHE A 313 -2.85 24.29 21.68
N LEU A 314 -2.35 23.08 21.91
CA LEU A 314 -3.06 22.06 22.72
C LEU A 314 -3.38 22.52 24.14
N GLY A 315 -2.55 23.39 24.73
CA GLY A 315 -2.71 23.83 26.11
C GLY A 315 -2.47 22.70 27.12
N GLN A 316 -3.09 22.80 28.30
CA GLN A 316 -3.02 21.74 29.31
C GLN A 316 -4.11 20.70 29.04
N LEU A 317 -3.69 19.48 28.70
CA LEU A 317 -4.59 18.32 28.57
C LEU A 317 -4.33 17.36 29.72
N LEU A 318 -5.42 16.82 30.26
CA LEU A 318 -5.39 15.81 31.32
C LEU A 318 -5.86 14.49 30.73
N VAL A 319 -4.94 13.52 30.70
CA VAL A 319 -5.26 12.14 30.38
C VAL A 319 -5.56 11.40 31.69
N PRO A 320 -6.71 10.72 31.82
CA PRO A 320 -7.01 9.93 33.01
C PRO A 320 -5.91 8.89 33.28
N GLU A 321 -5.59 8.65 34.55
CA GLU A 321 -4.44 7.79 34.93
C GLU A 321 -4.55 6.37 34.38
N GLY A 322 -5.76 5.81 34.32
CA GLY A 322 -6.01 4.44 33.85
C GLY A 322 -5.89 4.24 32.34
N GLU A 323 -5.76 5.30 31.54
CA GLU A 323 -5.60 5.19 30.09
C GLU A 323 -4.17 4.78 29.72
N LYS A 324 -4.05 3.71 28.93
CA LYS A 324 -2.77 3.08 28.60
C LYS A 324 -2.28 3.35 27.17
N LEU A 325 -3.18 3.44 26.20
CA LEU A 325 -2.83 3.75 24.81
C LEU A 325 -3.39 5.11 24.42
N ILE A 326 -2.54 6.13 24.38
CA ILE A 326 -2.93 7.51 24.12
C ILE A 326 -2.58 7.86 22.68
N ILE A 327 -3.58 8.32 21.92
CA ILE A 327 -3.41 8.72 20.51
C ILE A 327 -3.61 10.21 20.40
N LEU A 328 -2.57 10.94 20.00
CA LEU A 328 -2.62 12.38 19.74
C LEU A 328 -2.56 12.66 18.25
N LYS A 329 -3.70 13.06 17.67
CA LYS A 329 -3.77 13.61 16.32
C LYS A 329 -3.89 15.12 16.38
N ALA A 330 -2.83 15.83 16.00
CA ALA A 330 -2.89 17.29 15.93
C ALA A 330 -2.01 17.85 14.79
N PRO A 331 -2.41 18.97 14.17
CA PRO A 331 -1.67 19.58 13.06
C PRO A 331 -0.22 19.93 13.41
N LYS A 332 0.57 20.22 12.38
CA LYS A 332 1.97 20.65 12.54
C LYS A 332 1.98 22.03 13.23
N GLY A 333 2.91 22.26 14.17
CA GLY A 333 3.04 23.54 14.86
C GLY A 333 2.03 23.84 15.98
N THR A 334 1.18 22.87 16.37
CA THR A 334 0.13 23.11 17.39
C THR A 334 0.51 22.73 18.83
N GLY A 335 1.80 22.60 19.14
CA GLY A 335 2.26 22.30 20.50
C GLY A 335 2.28 20.82 20.91
N LYS A 336 2.38 19.87 19.96
CA LYS A 336 2.39 18.42 20.28
C LYS A 336 3.58 18.02 21.14
N THR A 337 4.78 18.40 20.70
CA THR A 337 6.03 18.09 21.40
C THR A 337 6.06 18.77 22.76
N GLU A 338 5.57 20.00 22.86
CA GLU A 338 5.46 20.75 24.12
C GLU A 338 4.54 20.03 25.10
N TRP A 339 3.40 19.50 24.65
CA TRP A 339 2.53 18.71 25.50
C TRP A 339 3.18 17.37 25.92
N LEU A 340 3.83 16.66 24.99
CA LEU A 340 4.56 15.42 25.33
C LEU A 340 5.64 15.66 26.38
N ALA A 341 6.35 16.80 26.33
CA ALA A 341 7.33 17.16 27.37
C ALA A 341 6.69 17.24 28.77
N THR A 342 5.45 17.73 28.87
CA THR A 342 4.71 17.74 30.15
C THR A 342 4.35 16.33 30.62
N GLU A 343 4.05 15.40 29.71
CA GLU A 343 3.77 14.00 30.06
C GLU A 343 5.04 13.25 30.46
N VAL A 344 6.20 13.58 29.86
CA VAL A 344 7.51 13.09 30.30
C VAL A 344 7.81 13.53 31.73
N ALA A 345 7.65 14.81 32.03
CA ALA A 345 7.86 15.34 33.38
C ALA A 345 6.96 14.63 34.42
N LYS A 346 5.67 14.45 34.11
CA LYS A 346 4.74 13.69 34.96
C LYS A 346 5.17 12.23 35.17
N ALA A 347 5.75 11.59 34.15
CA ALA A 347 6.23 10.22 34.29
C ALA A 347 7.43 10.15 35.25
N HIS A 348 8.36 11.10 35.14
CA HIS A 348 9.51 11.21 36.05
C HIS A 348 9.10 11.54 37.49
N ASP A 349 8.12 12.42 37.68
CA ASP A 349 7.54 12.72 39.01
C ASP A 349 6.91 11.48 39.66
N GLN A 350 6.54 10.48 38.87
CA GLN A 350 6.00 9.20 39.30
C GLN A 350 7.06 8.07 39.32
N GLU A 351 8.35 8.42 39.24
CA GLU A 351 9.49 7.48 39.23
C GLU A 351 9.44 6.46 38.07
N ARG A 352 8.78 6.81 36.96
CA ARG A 352 8.71 5.98 35.75
C ARG A 352 9.71 6.45 34.70
N ARG A 353 10.35 5.51 34.01
CA ARG A 353 11.27 5.82 32.92
C ARG A 353 10.49 6.09 31.65
N VAL A 354 11.11 6.86 30.74
CA VAL A 354 10.54 7.16 29.42
C VAL A 354 11.45 6.65 28.31
N LEU A 355 10.89 5.82 27.41
CA LEU A 355 11.53 5.45 26.15
C LEU A 355 10.98 6.29 25.00
N ILE A 356 11.85 7.03 24.32
CA ILE A 356 11.47 7.82 23.14
C ILE A 356 11.93 7.08 21.88
N ILE A 357 11.00 6.59 21.07
CA ILE A 357 11.32 5.85 19.84
C ILE A 357 11.15 6.78 18.65
N THR A 358 12.20 6.91 17.85
CA THR A 358 12.24 7.76 16.65
C THR A 358 12.72 6.97 15.43
N HIS A 359 12.70 7.57 14.24
CA HIS A 359 13.16 6.95 13.00
C HIS A 359 14.47 7.53 12.46
N ARG A 360 15.02 8.59 13.09
CA ARG A 360 16.34 9.16 12.77
C ARG A 360 17.07 9.58 14.03
N ILE A 361 18.39 9.41 14.04
CA ILE A 361 19.26 9.70 15.20
C ILE A 361 19.20 11.19 15.59
N GLN A 362 19.42 12.11 14.64
CA GLN A 362 19.44 13.56 14.90
C GLN A 362 18.09 14.08 15.42
N LEU A 363 16.98 13.52 14.92
CA LEU A 363 15.64 13.79 15.44
C LEU A 363 15.51 13.31 16.89
N GLY A 364 16.00 12.10 17.18
CA GLY A 364 16.05 11.54 18.52
C GLY A 364 16.80 12.42 19.51
N GLU A 365 18.01 12.87 19.15
CA GLU A 365 18.83 13.79 19.97
C GLU A 365 18.09 15.11 20.25
N ALA A 366 17.48 15.73 19.23
CA ALA A 366 16.74 16.97 19.41
C ALA A 366 15.50 16.82 20.31
N LEU A 367 14.74 15.73 20.18
CA LEU A 367 13.60 15.44 21.04
C LEU A 367 14.02 15.13 22.48
N CYS A 368 15.08 14.34 22.66
CA CYS A 368 15.65 14.01 23.97
C CYS A 368 16.04 15.27 24.75
N ASN A 369 16.75 16.20 24.10
CA ASN A 369 17.12 17.49 24.68
C ASN A 369 15.89 18.30 25.11
N ARG A 370 14.81 18.28 24.32
CA ARG A 370 13.54 18.97 24.66
C ARG A 370 12.81 18.32 25.83
N PHE A 371 12.91 17.00 25.96
CA PHE A 371 12.23 16.23 27.01
C PHE A 371 13.06 16.10 28.29
N GLY A 372 14.32 16.55 28.30
CA GLY A 372 15.21 16.38 29.44
C GLY A 372 15.62 14.92 29.69
N VAL A 373 15.65 14.11 28.63
CA VAL A 373 16.03 12.69 28.65
C VAL A 373 17.30 12.51 27.81
N ASN A 374 18.21 11.61 28.19
CA ASN A 374 19.43 11.37 27.42
C ASN A 374 19.13 10.61 26.13
N TYR A 375 19.86 10.90 25.05
CA TYR A 375 19.87 10.02 23.89
C TYR A 375 20.83 8.83 24.12
N VAL A 376 20.57 7.66 23.51
CA VAL A 376 21.32 6.42 23.77
C VAL A 376 22.85 6.54 23.68
N THR A 377 23.37 7.46 22.87
CA THR A 377 24.83 7.72 22.76
C THR A 377 25.43 8.35 24.02
N GLU A 378 24.64 9.11 24.78
CA GLU A 378 25.04 9.85 25.98
C GLU A 378 24.85 9.02 27.26
N VAL A 379 23.95 8.03 27.22
CA VAL A 379 23.66 7.13 28.34
C VAL A 379 24.91 6.38 28.83
N ARG A 380 25.89 6.15 27.96
CA ARG A 380 27.12 5.40 28.29
C ARG A 380 28.19 6.22 29.00
N THR A 381 28.11 7.55 28.96
CA THR A 381 29.10 8.45 29.56
C THR A 381 28.70 8.98 30.93
N ASN A 382 27.43 8.81 31.32
CA ASN A 382 26.90 9.22 32.62
C ASN A 382 26.48 7.99 33.45
N GLU A 383 26.99 7.85 34.68
CA GLU A 383 26.61 6.76 35.60
C GLU A 383 25.11 6.76 35.96
N THR A 384 24.43 7.90 35.76
CA THR A 384 22.98 8.08 35.95
C THR A 384 22.15 7.92 34.66
N GLY A 385 22.79 7.55 33.53
CA GLY A 385 22.26 7.72 32.18
C GLY A 385 20.93 7.04 31.86
N THR A 386 20.58 5.95 32.56
CA THR A 386 19.35 5.16 32.36
C THR A 386 18.25 5.42 33.39
N LEU A 387 18.51 6.20 34.45
CA LEU A 387 17.57 6.39 35.58
C LEU A 387 16.24 7.02 35.15
N LEU A 388 16.25 7.90 34.16
CA LEU A 388 15.05 8.59 33.64
C LEU A 388 14.50 7.97 32.33
N GLY A 389 15.14 6.89 31.85
CA GLY A 389 14.95 6.35 30.50
C GLY A 389 15.88 6.99 29.46
N TYR A 390 15.59 6.77 28.17
CA TYR A 390 16.41 7.27 27.06
C TYR A 390 15.65 7.34 25.74
N GLY A 391 16.16 8.12 24.79
CA GLY A 391 15.69 8.05 23.39
C GLY A 391 16.56 7.19 22.49
N VAL A 392 15.94 6.60 21.47
CA VAL A 392 16.57 5.66 20.57
C VAL A 392 15.94 5.69 19.17
N CYS A 393 16.76 5.46 18.14
CA CYS A 393 16.25 5.14 16.81
C CYS A 393 15.69 3.71 16.79
N VAL A 394 14.55 3.49 16.13
CA VAL A 394 13.88 2.19 16.04
C VAL A 394 14.80 1.09 15.49
N ASP A 395 15.77 1.43 14.64
CA ASP A 395 16.81 0.52 14.11
C ASP A 395 17.60 -0.16 15.23
N SER A 396 17.69 0.47 16.41
CA SER A 396 18.50 0.00 17.55
C SER A 396 17.71 -0.78 18.60
N LEU A 397 16.45 -1.17 18.36
CA LEU A 397 15.69 -2.05 19.26
C LEU A 397 16.14 -3.52 19.17
N HIS A 398 17.44 -3.77 19.33
CA HIS A 398 18.04 -5.10 19.41
C HIS A 398 19.26 -5.12 20.35
N GLN A 399 19.61 -6.32 20.83
CA GLN A 399 20.60 -6.50 21.90
C GLN A 399 22.04 -6.16 21.48
N GLU A 400 22.36 -6.30 20.19
CA GLU A 400 23.67 -5.93 19.64
C GLU A 400 23.83 -4.43 19.38
N SER A 401 22.77 -3.64 19.55
CA SER A 401 22.83 -2.20 19.30
C SER A 401 23.60 -1.48 20.40
N GLN A 402 23.88 -0.19 20.19
CA GLN A 402 24.45 0.65 21.26
C GLN A 402 23.53 0.72 22.50
N ALA A 403 22.22 0.54 22.34
CA ALA A 403 21.27 0.50 23.44
C ALA A 403 21.35 -0.79 24.27
N ARG A 404 21.88 -1.89 23.72
CA ARG A 404 21.70 -3.25 24.26
C ARG A 404 20.24 -3.52 24.63
N PHE A 405 19.35 -3.12 23.75
CA PHE A 405 17.92 -3.00 24.06
C PHE A 405 17.33 -4.35 24.50
N ASN A 406 16.70 -4.36 25.67
CA ASN A 406 15.93 -5.48 26.18
C ASN A 406 14.48 -5.02 26.46
N PRO A 407 13.47 -5.57 25.77
CA PRO A 407 12.08 -5.15 25.97
C PRO A 407 11.54 -5.49 27.37
N ASN A 408 12.12 -6.48 28.06
CA ASN A 408 11.68 -6.89 29.40
C ASN A 408 11.98 -5.87 30.49
N ASP A 409 12.87 -4.93 30.21
CA ASP A 409 13.22 -3.91 31.18
C ASP A 409 12.07 -2.91 31.36
N TRP A 410 11.20 -2.71 30.36
CA TRP A 410 10.27 -1.57 30.26
C TRP A 410 8.86 -1.80 30.81
N ALA A 411 8.66 -2.78 31.69
CA ALA A 411 7.37 -2.97 32.36
C ALA A 411 7.05 -1.76 33.26
N ASN A 412 5.78 -1.32 33.30
CA ASN A 412 5.29 -0.13 34.04
C ASN A 412 5.80 1.24 33.57
N ASP A 413 6.64 1.29 32.54
CA ASP A 413 7.22 2.53 32.03
C ASP A 413 6.39 3.19 30.91
N VAL A 414 6.83 4.36 30.46
CA VAL A 414 6.18 5.15 29.41
C VAL A 414 6.95 5.07 28.10
N ILE A 415 6.26 4.74 27.01
CA ILE A 415 6.80 4.77 25.65
C ILE A 415 6.18 5.93 24.88
N ILE A 416 7.02 6.73 24.24
CA ILE A 416 6.58 7.82 23.36
C ILE A 416 7.09 7.54 21.95
N ILE A 417 6.16 7.50 21.00
CA ILE A 417 6.46 7.42 19.57
C ILE A 417 5.87 8.67 18.90
N ASP A 418 6.70 9.71 18.79
CA ASP A 418 6.35 10.91 18.02
C ASP A 418 6.60 10.67 16.52
N GLU A 419 5.76 11.27 15.69
CA GLU A 419 5.66 10.96 14.25
C GLU A 419 5.51 9.43 14.00
N CYS A 420 4.61 8.78 14.74
CA CYS A 420 4.49 7.32 14.78
C CYS A 420 4.29 6.65 13.41
N ASP A 421 3.56 7.31 12.50
CA ASP A 421 3.33 6.86 11.13
C ASP A 421 4.64 6.72 10.35
N GLN A 422 5.60 7.62 10.56
CA GLN A 422 6.92 7.59 9.95
C GLN A 422 7.81 6.52 10.61
N VAL A 423 7.74 6.38 11.94
CA VAL A 423 8.49 5.35 12.67
C VAL A 423 8.09 3.96 12.21
N PHE A 424 6.78 3.68 12.11
CA PHE A 424 6.30 2.39 11.63
C PHE A 424 6.64 2.16 10.16
N TRP A 425 6.51 3.17 9.30
CA TRP A 425 6.88 3.03 7.89
C TRP A 425 8.37 2.75 7.70
N HIS A 426 9.23 3.47 8.42
CA HIS A 426 10.67 3.25 8.40
C HIS A 426 11.03 1.83 8.86
N LEU A 427 10.47 1.40 10.00
CA LEU A 427 10.66 0.05 10.54
C LEU A 427 10.21 -1.04 9.57
N LEU A 428 9.18 -0.83 8.76
CA LEU A 428 8.62 -1.87 7.88
C LEU A 428 9.23 -1.89 6.48
N ASN A 429 9.77 -0.76 5.99
CA ASN A 429 10.19 -0.63 4.58
C ASN A 429 11.62 -0.12 4.35
N SER A 430 12.25 0.55 5.32
CA SER A 430 13.56 1.19 5.12
C SER A 430 14.66 0.20 4.73
N GLY A 431 15.56 0.59 3.82
CA GLY A 431 16.77 -0.15 3.45
C GLY A 431 18.01 0.22 4.27
N THR A 432 17.84 0.84 5.44
CA THR A 432 18.93 1.23 6.37
C THR A 432 19.41 0.04 7.21
N GLU A 433 20.06 0.31 8.35
CA GLU A 433 20.56 -0.71 9.26
C GLU A 433 19.48 -1.69 9.73
N VAL A 434 18.24 -1.20 9.89
CA VAL A 434 17.09 -2.04 10.24
C VAL A 434 16.92 -3.24 9.31
N GLN A 435 17.24 -3.15 8.01
CA GLN A 435 17.09 -4.27 7.08
C GLN A 435 17.91 -5.51 7.50
N LYS A 436 19.08 -5.32 8.11
CA LYS A 436 19.95 -6.42 8.53
C LYS A 436 19.42 -7.19 9.74
N ARG A 437 18.60 -6.52 10.58
CA ARG A 437 18.13 -7.03 11.88
C ARG A 437 16.60 -6.92 12.06
N ARG A 438 15.84 -6.66 11.00
CA ARG A 438 14.41 -6.26 11.07
C ARG A 438 13.57 -7.26 11.85
N VAL A 439 13.80 -8.56 11.66
CA VAL A 439 13.09 -9.63 12.38
C VAL A 439 13.30 -9.51 13.90
N SER A 440 14.53 -9.28 14.35
CA SER A 440 14.86 -9.07 15.76
C SER A 440 14.22 -7.79 16.31
N VAL A 441 14.33 -6.68 15.57
CA VAL A 441 13.73 -5.38 15.93
C VAL A 441 12.20 -5.49 16.05
N LEU A 442 11.55 -6.17 15.11
CA LEU A 442 10.10 -6.40 15.11
C LEU A 442 9.65 -7.30 16.29
N LYS A 443 10.42 -8.35 16.61
CA LYS A 443 10.17 -9.19 17.81
C LYS A 443 10.26 -8.35 19.08
N ASN A 444 11.29 -7.53 19.21
CA ASN A 444 11.50 -6.69 20.39
C ASN A 444 10.45 -5.59 20.51
N LEU A 445 10.02 -4.97 19.41
CA LEU A 445 8.92 -4.00 19.45
C LEU A 445 7.62 -4.65 19.92
N LYS A 446 7.29 -5.85 19.40
CA LYS A 446 6.12 -6.60 19.84
C LYS A 446 6.16 -6.89 21.33
N GLN A 447 7.29 -7.42 21.82
CA GLN A 447 7.47 -7.73 23.23
C GLN A 447 7.42 -6.46 24.10
N LEU A 448 8.01 -5.35 23.64
CA LEU A 448 7.94 -4.06 24.32
C LEU A 448 6.49 -3.60 24.50
N VAL A 449 5.70 -3.61 23.42
CA VAL A 449 4.28 -3.22 23.45
C VAL A 449 3.51 -4.10 24.44
N GLN A 450 3.73 -5.41 24.42
CA GLN A 450 3.09 -6.36 25.33
C GLN A 450 3.49 -6.13 26.78
N ASN A 451 4.77 -5.93 27.06
CA ASN A 451 5.28 -5.70 28.42
C ASN A 451 4.72 -4.40 29.01
N VAL A 452 4.66 -3.34 28.22
CA VAL A 452 4.17 -2.04 28.65
C VAL A 452 2.65 -2.08 28.86
N LEU A 453 1.88 -2.51 27.86
CA LEU A 453 0.42 -2.51 27.96
C LEU A 453 -0.13 -3.57 28.93
N GLY A 454 0.58 -4.69 29.09
CA GLY A 454 0.25 -5.75 30.04
C GLY A 454 0.58 -5.40 31.49
N SER A 455 1.47 -4.44 31.73
CA SER A 455 1.82 -3.98 33.08
C SER A 455 0.74 -3.09 33.71
N SER A 456 0.75 -2.87 35.03
CA SER A 456 -0.31 -2.12 35.70
C SER A 456 -0.29 -0.63 35.38
N GLN A 457 0.91 -0.04 35.23
CA GLN A 457 1.12 1.41 35.07
C GLN A 457 1.69 1.82 33.70
N GLY A 458 1.97 0.87 32.81
CA GLY A 458 2.63 1.16 31.54
C GLY A 458 1.75 1.94 30.56
N LYS A 459 2.35 2.88 29.84
CA LYS A 459 1.65 3.76 28.88
C LYS A 459 2.39 3.85 27.55
N ILE A 460 1.63 3.96 26.46
CA ILE A 460 2.15 4.23 25.12
C ILE A 460 1.46 5.46 24.55
N TYR A 461 2.25 6.46 24.16
CA TYR A 461 1.80 7.66 23.46
C TYR A 461 2.18 7.56 21.98
N LEU A 462 1.18 7.64 21.10
CA LEU A 462 1.37 7.77 19.66
C LEU A 462 0.96 9.18 19.23
N SER A 463 1.90 9.95 18.67
CA SER A 463 1.67 11.34 18.25
C SER A 463 2.00 11.50 16.76
N SER A 464 1.10 12.10 15.99
CA SER A 464 1.39 12.57 14.63
C SER A 464 0.29 13.53 14.12
N ALA A 465 0.59 14.31 13.08
CA ALA A 465 -0.45 14.98 12.30
C ALA A 465 -1.25 14.00 11.44
N ASP A 466 -0.59 12.90 11.01
CA ASP A 466 -1.08 11.96 10.02
C ASP A 466 -1.42 10.58 10.61
N VAL A 467 -1.46 10.45 11.95
CA VAL A 467 -1.84 9.19 12.62
C VAL A 467 -3.23 8.73 12.13
N SER A 468 -3.33 7.44 11.83
CA SER A 468 -4.55 6.82 11.32
C SER A 468 -4.93 5.55 12.08
N ASP A 469 -6.09 4.99 11.75
CA ASP A 469 -6.53 3.68 12.23
C ASP A 469 -5.50 2.59 11.93
N THR A 470 -4.72 2.72 10.85
CA THR A 470 -3.68 1.75 10.50
C THR A 470 -2.60 1.69 11.57
N ASP A 471 -2.23 2.83 12.17
CA ASP A 471 -1.21 2.93 13.21
C ASP A 471 -1.71 2.42 14.55
N VAL A 472 -2.91 2.85 14.93
CA VAL A 472 -3.55 2.42 16.18
C VAL A 472 -3.77 0.91 16.16
N LYS A 473 -4.31 0.37 15.06
CA LYS A 473 -4.53 -1.07 14.90
C LYS A 473 -3.22 -1.85 14.86
N TYR A 474 -2.13 -1.27 14.35
CA TYR A 474 -0.84 -1.94 14.39
C TYR A 474 -0.39 -2.16 15.83
N VAL A 475 -0.40 -1.13 16.68
CA VAL A 475 -0.04 -1.27 18.10
C VAL A 475 -0.99 -2.22 18.83
N LEU A 476 -2.31 -2.11 18.61
CA LEU A 476 -3.29 -3.03 19.20
C LEU A 476 -3.04 -4.48 18.77
N SER A 477 -2.68 -4.73 17.52
CA SER A 477 -2.36 -6.08 17.04
C SER A 477 -1.07 -6.64 17.63
N LEU A 478 -0.08 -5.78 17.92
CA LEU A 478 1.14 -6.19 18.62
C LEU A 478 0.86 -6.52 20.09
N ALA A 479 -0.09 -5.82 20.72
CA ALA A 479 -0.51 -6.07 22.10
C ALA A 479 -1.10 -7.49 22.28
N GLY A 480 -1.67 -8.09 21.24
CA GLY A 480 -2.20 -9.45 21.29
C GLY A 480 -3.41 -9.57 22.21
N GLU A 481 -3.31 -10.39 23.26
CA GLU A 481 -4.41 -10.67 24.20
C GLU A 481 -4.76 -9.48 25.11
N TYR A 482 -3.85 -8.51 25.25
CA TYR A 482 -4.08 -7.32 26.06
C TYR A 482 -5.10 -6.38 25.39
N CYS A 483 -6.34 -6.45 25.86
CA CYS A 483 -7.43 -5.60 25.39
C CYS A 483 -7.28 -4.18 25.98
N VAL A 484 -6.78 -3.25 25.16
CA VAL A 484 -6.65 -1.84 25.52
C VAL A 484 -7.53 -0.99 24.60
N ASN A 485 -8.33 -0.10 25.18
CA ASN A 485 -9.07 0.88 24.39
C ASN A 485 -8.17 2.09 24.10
N PRO A 486 -8.10 2.59 22.86
CA PRO A 486 -7.32 3.78 22.55
C PRO A 486 -8.04 5.03 23.09
N PHE A 487 -7.32 5.82 23.88
CA PHE A 487 -7.74 7.15 24.31
C PHE A 487 -7.34 8.19 23.27
N VAL A 488 -8.30 8.65 22.49
CA VAL A 488 -8.04 9.48 21.30
C VAL A 488 -8.23 10.96 21.59
N ILE A 489 -7.19 11.75 21.34
CA ILE A 489 -7.17 13.21 21.39
C ILE A 489 -7.02 13.73 19.96
N ILE A 490 -7.96 14.56 19.51
CA ILE A 490 -7.92 15.19 18.20
C ILE A 490 -7.97 16.69 18.34
N ASN A 491 -7.01 17.39 17.73
CA ASN A 491 -7.10 18.83 17.49
C ASN A 491 -7.44 19.08 16.01
N ASN A 492 -8.58 19.69 15.74
CA ASN A 492 -9.10 19.97 14.40
C ASN A 492 -8.71 21.36 13.88
N TYR A 493 -7.81 22.07 14.57
CA TYR A 493 -7.36 23.39 14.16
C TYR A 493 -6.84 23.41 12.73
N ARG A 494 -7.26 24.40 11.95
CA ARG A 494 -6.77 24.65 10.59
C ARG A 494 -6.24 26.07 10.51
N GLU A 495 -4.93 26.19 10.39
CA GLU A 495 -4.28 27.47 10.13
C GLU A 495 -4.41 27.81 8.64
N SER A 496 -4.59 29.08 8.30
CA SER A 496 -4.38 29.51 6.91
C SER A 496 -2.87 29.55 6.65
N ALA A 497 -2.38 28.60 5.86
CA ALA A 497 -0.95 28.41 5.63
C ALA A 497 -0.38 29.35 4.55
N GLY A 498 -1.25 30.12 3.87
CA GLY A 498 -0.91 31.06 2.81
C GLY A 498 -1.10 30.49 1.40
N ASN A 499 -0.50 31.16 0.41
CA ASN A 499 -0.57 30.73 -0.99
C ASN A 499 0.51 29.72 -1.32
N CYS A 500 0.18 28.80 -2.22
CA CYS A 500 1.12 27.88 -2.83
C CYS A 500 0.96 27.90 -4.35
N TYR A 501 1.96 28.45 -5.03
CA TYR A 501 2.03 28.54 -6.48
C TYR A 501 2.55 27.24 -7.08
N ASN A 502 1.71 26.55 -7.85
CA ASN A 502 2.00 25.32 -8.55
C ASN A 502 2.50 25.61 -9.98
N TYR A 503 3.76 25.30 -10.24
CA TYR A 503 4.37 25.40 -11.57
C TYR A 503 4.18 24.08 -12.32
N SER A 504 3.66 24.17 -13.53
CA SER A 504 3.39 23.01 -14.39
C SER A 504 4.60 22.63 -15.26
N GLY A 505 4.41 21.70 -16.20
CA GLY A 505 5.46 21.27 -17.13
C GLY A 505 6.24 20.02 -16.72
N SER A 506 7.07 19.55 -17.65
CA SER A 506 7.83 18.28 -17.54
C SER A 506 9.06 18.37 -16.63
N ASN A 507 9.49 19.58 -16.28
CA ASN A 507 10.67 19.86 -15.45
C ASN A 507 10.49 21.24 -14.77
N PRO A 508 11.27 21.56 -13.71
CA PRO A 508 11.08 22.76 -12.89
C PRO A 508 11.66 24.06 -13.49
N LYS A 509 11.87 24.14 -14.81
CA LYS A 509 12.48 25.33 -15.46
C LYS A 509 11.77 26.64 -15.11
N ASN A 510 10.43 26.65 -15.12
CA ASN A 510 9.63 27.86 -14.88
C ASN A 510 9.71 28.30 -13.42
N LEU A 511 9.76 27.35 -12.49
CA LEU A 511 9.97 27.62 -11.07
C LEU A 511 11.35 28.25 -10.82
N ILE A 512 12.40 27.72 -11.46
CA ILE A 512 13.75 28.27 -11.30
C ILE A 512 13.89 29.64 -11.99
N ALA A 513 13.23 29.87 -13.12
CA ALA A 513 13.16 31.19 -13.75
C ALA A 513 12.49 32.22 -12.82
N ALA A 514 11.38 31.84 -12.17
CA ALA A 514 10.72 32.69 -11.18
C ALA A 514 11.61 32.94 -9.94
N LEU A 515 12.33 31.92 -9.46
CA LEU A 515 13.29 32.07 -8.36
C LEU A 515 14.46 32.99 -8.74
N ASP A 516 14.97 32.92 -9.97
CA ASP A 516 16.00 33.85 -10.44
C ASP A 516 15.51 35.30 -10.39
N LYS A 517 14.24 35.56 -10.77
CA LYS A 517 13.62 36.88 -10.70
C LYS A 517 13.42 37.33 -9.25
N ALA A 518 13.06 36.41 -8.36
CA ALA A 518 12.93 36.70 -6.92
C ALA A 518 14.28 37.10 -6.32
N ILE A 519 15.33 36.28 -6.52
CA ILE A 519 16.70 36.57 -6.05
C ILE A 519 17.21 37.91 -6.61
N ALA A 520 16.97 38.21 -7.88
CA ALA A 520 17.41 39.46 -8.50
C ALA A 520 16.74 40.71 -7.91
N LYS A 521 15.54 40.58 -7.32
CA LYS A 521 14.86 41.66 -6.59
C LYS A 521 15.37 41.83 -5.16
N GLY A 522 16.22 40.92 -4.68
CA GLY A 522 16.65 40.82 -3.29
C GLY A 522 15.69 39.97 -2.44
N GLY A 523 16.07 39.76 -1.17
CA GLY A 523 15.35 38.90 -0.23
C GLY A 523 16.09 37.61 0.09
N HIS A 524 15.53 36.80 0.98
CA HIS A 524 16.09 35.51 1.40
C HIS A 524 15.13 34.36 1.08
N HIS A 525 15.66 33.25 0.59
CA HIS A 525 14.85 32.15 0.09
C HIS A 525 15.32 30.78 0.60
N LEU A 526 14.36 29.88 0.80
CA LEU A 526 14.61 28.47 1.06
C LEU A 526 14.18 27.64 -0.14
N LEU A 527 15.10 26.87 -0.72
CA LEU A 527 14.86 25.95 -1.83
C LEU A 527 14.96 24.49 -1.37
N CYS A 528 13.82 23.81 -1.38
CA CYS A 528 13.65 22.42 -1.02
C CYS A 528 13.77 21.51 -2.25
N CYS A 529 14.81 20.67 -2.32
CA CYS A 529 15.04 19.73 -3.42
C CYS A 529 14.86 18.28 -2.97
N SER A 530 14.26 17.43 -3.81
CA SER A 530 14.15 15.99 -3.51
C SER A 530 15.42 15.18 -3.81
N ALA A 531 16.43 15.78 -4.44
CA ALA A 531 17.67 15.13 -4.87
C ALA A 531 18.89 15.95 -4.45
N GLN A 532 20.05 15.30 -4.31
CA GLN A 532 21.29 15.95 -3.84
C GLN A 532 22.55 15.63 -4.65
N LYS A 533 22.54 14.59 -5.49
CA LYS A 533 23.76 14.10 -6.16
C LYS A 533 24.22 15.05 -7.28
N ALA A 534 25.53 15.15 -7.53
CA ALA A 534 26.12 15.97 -8.59
C ALA A 534 25.49 15.76 -9.99
N LYS A 535 25.20 14.49 -10.34
CA LYS A 535 24.52 14.09 -11.59
C LYS A 535 23.06 14.59 -11.69
N SER A 536 22.43 14.88 -10.56
CA SER A 536 21.05 15.33 -10.52
C SER A 536 20.96 16.81 -10.89
N LYS A 537 20.54 17.09 -12.13
CA LYS A 537 20.34 18.45 -12.66
C LYS A 537 19.59 19.37 -11.68
N TRP A 538 18.51 18.88 -11.09
CA TRP A 538 17.68 19.64 -10.15
C TRP A 538 17.96 19.27 -8.68
N GLY A 539 19.16 18.77 -8.40
CA GLY A 539 19.62 18.43 -7.05
C GLY A 539 20.30 19.62 -6.36
N THR A 540 20.49 19.50 -5.05
CA THR A 540 21.11 20.54 -4.21
C THR A 540 22.46 21.03 -4.75
N GLN A 541 23.37 20.12 -5.12
CA GLN A 541 24.72 20.48 -5.58
C GLN A 541 24.74 21.20 -6.94
N ALA A 542 23.98 20.70 -7.92
CA ALA A 542 23.94 21.32 -9.25
C ALA A 542 23.30 22.72 -9.22
N LEU A 543 22.27 22.90 -8.38
CA LEU A 543 21.62 24.19 -8.19
C LEU A 543 22.50 25.16 -7.41
N GLU A 544 23.18 24.70 -6.35
CA GLU A 544 24.19 25.50 -5.63
C GLU A 544 25.25 26.04 -6.58
N GLU A 545 25.85 25.19 -7.42
CA GLU A 545 26.87 25.58 -8.40
C GLU A 545 26.32 26.59 -9.42
N ARG A 546 25.11 26.35 -9.95
CA ARG A 546 24.46 27.29 -10.86
C ARG A 546 24.25 28.66 -10.22
N PHE A 547 23.69 28.71 -9.01
CA PHE A 547 23.39 29.98 -8.34
C PHE A 547 24.67 30.72 -7.96
N ARG A 548 25.76 30.03 -7.58
CA ARG A 548 27.08 30.64 -7.38
C ARG A 548 27.61 31.31 -8.65
N ARG A 549 27.48 30.66 -9.81
CA ARG A 549 27.91 31.23 -11.10
C ARG A 549 27.09 32.44 -11.50
N LYS A 550 25.76 32.37 -11.33
CA LYS A 550 24.83 33.44 -11.75
C LYS A 550 24.82 34.63 -10.79
N PHE A 551 24.93 34.38 -9.48
CA PHE A 551 24.92 35.39 -8.43
C PHE A 551 26.15 35.23 -7.49
N PRO A 552 27.35 35.66 -7.91
CA PRO A 552 28.58 35.45 -7.13
C PRO A 552 28.61 36.14 -5.76
N HIS A 553 27.74 37.13 -5.55
CA HIS A 553 27.61 37.85 -4.29
C HIS A 553 26.68 37.16 -3.28
N LEU A 554 25.92 36.15 -3.70
CA LEU A 554 24.90 35.49 -2.88
C LEU A 554 25.54 34.55 -1.85
N ARG A 555 25.17 34.71 -0.57
CA ARG A 555 25.58 33.77 0.48
C ARG A 555 24.67 32.55 0.43
N ILE A 556 25.22 31.43 -0.05
CA ILE A 556 24.47 30.18 -0.24
C ILE A 556 24.87 29.14 0.80
N LEU A 557 23.89 28.57 1.51
CA LEU A 557 24.07 27.41 2.38
C LEU A 557 23.39 26.17 1.79
N ARG A 558 24.16 25.12 1.51
CA ARG A 558 23.64 23.81 1.14
C ARG A 558 23.49 22.90 2.37
N ILE A 559 22.29 22.39 2.61
CA ILE A 559 21.96 21.45 3.69
C ILE A 559 21.46 20.13 3.08
N ASP A 560 22.30 19.11 3.07
CA ASP A 560 21.95 17.76 2.66
C ASP A 560 22.77 16.73 3.45
N SER A 561 22.54 15.45 3.21
CA SER A 561 23.12 14.39 4.04
C SER A 561 24.65 14.35 3.99
N GLU A 562 25.24 14.94 2.94
CA GLU A 562 26.67 15.03 2.77
C GLU A 562 27.22 16.30 3.41
N SER A 563 26.55 17.45 3.28
CA SER A 563 27.05 18.71 3.85
C SER A 563 26.95 18.77 5.38
N VAL A 564 25.90 18.19 5.98
CA VAL A 564 25.76 18.18 7.45
C VAL A 564 26.72 17.20 8.13
N ALA A 565 27.27 16.25 7.38
CA ALA A 565 28.19 15.23 7.86
C ALA A 565 29.66 15.50 7.48
N ASP A 566 29.96 16.63 6.84
CA ASP A 566 31.30 17.00 6.41
C ASP A 566 31.90 18.08 7.31
N PRO A 567 32.90 17.75 8.17
CA PRO A 567 33.50 18.71 9.11
C PRO A 567 34.08 19.98 8.47
N SER A 568 34.36 19.96 7.16
CA SER A 568 34.88 21.12 6.43
C SER A 568 33.79 22.03 5.86
N HIS A 569 32.51 21.63 5.92
CA HIS A 569 31.40 22.38 5.35
C HIS A 569 30.75 23.30 6.38
N ALA A 570 30.28 24.48 5.95
CA ALA A 570 29.56 25.43 6.81
C ALA A 570 28.23 24.92 7.39
N ALA A 571 27.75 23.76 6.91
CA ALA A 571 26.52 23.13 7.38
C ALA A 571 26.79 22.03 8.43
N PHE A 572 28.06 21.77 8.74
CA PHE A 572 28.42 20.75 9.73
C PHE A 572 27.82 21.10 11.09
N GLY A 573 27.04 20.17 11.65
CA GLY A 573 26.38 20.38 12.94
C GLY A 573 25.30 21.47 12.94
N CYS A 574 24.90 22.02 11.80
CA CYS A 574 24.00 23.17 11.75
C CYS A 574 22.58 22.88 12.27
N ILE A 575 22.19 21.60 12.33
CA ILE A 575 20.86 21.15 12.74
C ILE A 575 20.52 21.59 14.18
N ALA A 576 21.50 21.62 15.08
CA ALA A 576 21.29 22.04 16.47
C ALA A 576 21.05 23.55 16.63
N HIS A 577 21.56 24.38 15.69
CA HIS A 577 21.52 25.85 15.73
C HIS A 577 20.88 26.42 14.46
N LEU A 578 19.90 25.71 13.91
CA LEU A 578 19.36 25.98 12.58
C LEU A 578 18.80 27.42 12.47
N ASN A 579 18.00 27.85 13.45
CA ASN A 579 17.39 29.19 13.43
C ASN A 579 18.42 30.33 13.45
N GLU A 580 19.58 30.13 14.09
CA GLU A 580 20.65 31.12 14.14
C GLU A 580 21.43 31.16 12.82
N ILE A 581 21.82 29.98 12.32
CA ILE A 581 22.69 29.85 11.15
C ILE A 581 21.97 30.32 9.89
N LEU A 582 20.70 29.93 9.69
CA LEU A 582 19.97 30.22 8.47
C LEU A 582 19.86 31.73 8.19
N THR A 583 19.77 32.57 9.24
CA THR A 583 19.66 34.04 9.10
C THR A 583 20.89 34.70 8.45
N GLN A 584 22.01 33.98 8.35
CA GLN A 584 23.26 34.49 7.78
C GLN A 584 23.36 34.31 6.27
N TYR A 585 22.37 33.67 5.64
CA TYR A 585 22.40 33.28 4.23
C TYR A 585 21.23 33.86 3.45
N ASP A 586 21.48 34.17 2.19
CA ASP A 586 20.49 34.73 1.27
C ASP A 586 19.70 33.61 0.57
N LEU A 587 20.36 32.48 0.30
CA LEU A 587 19.72 31.30 -0.28
C LEU A 587 20.14 30.05 0.49
N VAL A 588 19.15 29.32 1.00
CA VAL A 588 19.36 28.02 1.63
C VAL A 588 18.82 26.96 0.69
N ILE A 589 19.64 25.96 0.34
CA ILE A 589 19.25 24.85 -0.52
C ILE A 589 19.27 23.57 0.30
N ALA A 590 18.11 22.96 0.52
CA ALA A 590 17.93 21.83 1.43
C ALA A 590 17.43 20.57 0.73
N SER A 591 17.99 19.41 1.07
CA SER A 591 17.43 18.09 0.72
C SER A 591 16.52 17.56 1.84
N PRO A 592 15.89 16.37 1.71
CA PRO A 592 15.10 15.76 2.78
C PRO A 592 15.91 15.43 4.06
N SER A 593 17.21 15.73 4.10
CA SER A 593 17.95 15.75 5.37
C SER A 593 17.41 16.78 6.37
N LEU A 594 16.76 17.85 5.90
CA LEU A 594 16.07 18.84 6.74
C LEU A 594 14.62 18.42 7.09
N GLU A 595 14.16 17.28 6.57
CA GLU A 595 12.75 16.85 6.65
C GLU A 595 12.26 16.56 8.06
N THR A 596 13.13 16.18 9.02
CA THR A 596 12.69 15.59 10.30
C THR A 596 13.39 16.22 11.48
N GLY A 597 12.63 16.60 12.51
CA GLY A 597 13.15 16.94 13.85
C GLY A 597 13.62 18.35 14.11
N VAL A 598 13.54 19.24 13.12
CA VAL A 598 13.84 20.67 13.30
C VAL A 598 12.65 21.54 12.86
N SER A 599 12.43 22.64 13.58
CA SER A 599 11.45 23.68 13.25
C SER A 599 12.22 24.93 12.85
N ILE A 600 11.83 25.55 11.72
CA ILE A 600 12.38 26.85 11.30
C ILE A 600 11.40 27.92 11.80
N ASP A 601 11.71 28.49 12.95
CA ASP A 601 10.88 29.47 13.67
C ASP A 601 11.44 30.89 13.51
N ILE A 602 12.08 31.16 12.37
CA ILE A 602 12.61 32.47 12.00
C ILE A 602 11.45 33.33 11.49
N ARG A 603 11.41 34.60 11.89
CA ARG A 603 10.42 35.58 11.42
C ARG A 603 11.08 36.72 10.65
N GLY A 604 10.43 37.15 9.58
CA GLY A 604 10.85 38.30 8.77
C GLY A 604 12.17 38.09 8.02
N HIS A 605 12.57 36.84 7.77
CA HIS A 605 13.81 36.52 7.06
C HIS A 605 13.54 35.96 5.68
N PHE A 606 12.81 34.83 5.59
CA PHE A 606 12.52 34.20 4.31
C PHE A 606 11.33 34.88 3.62
N ASP A 607 11.53 35.39 2.42
CA ASP A 607 10.48 35.98 1.59
C ASP A 607 9.68 34.94 0.80
N GLY A 608 10.23 33.72 0.63
CA GLY A 608 9.56 32.64 -0.08
C GLY A 608 10.21 31.27 0.10
N VAL A 609 9.36 30.24 0.07
CA VAL A 609 9.77 28.83 0.13
C VAL A 609 9.52 28.18 -1.21
N TRP A 610 10.56 27.56 -1.77
CA TRP A 610 10.58 27.00 -3.12
C TRP A 610 10.76 25.48 -3.04
N GLY A 611 10.14 24.70 -3.93
CA GLY A 611 10.15 23.25 -3.84
C GLY A 611 10.22 22.53 -5.19
N ILE A 612 11.17 21.61 -5.33
CA ILE A 612 11.31 20.72 -6.50
C ILE A 612 11.16 19.27 -6.06
N PHE A 613 10.05 18.66 -6.46
CA PHE A 613 9.66 17.32 -6.03
C PHE A 613 9.54 16.35 -7.21
N GLN A 614 10.58 15.53 -7.41
CA GLN A 614 10.72 14.66 -8.58
C GLN A 614 10.03 13.28 -8.46
N GLY A 615 9.31 13.02 -7.35
CA GLY A 615 8.62 11.74 -7.17
C GLY A 615 9.46 10.63 -6.54
N VAL A 616 10.52 10.97 -5.83
CA VAL A 616 11.39 9.99 -5.14
C VAL A 616 10.99 9.76 -3.68
N GLN A 617 10.31 10.73 -3.06
CA GLN A 617 9.88 10.71 -1.66
C GLN A 617 8.35 10.66 -1.57
N PRO A 618 7.77 10.03 -0.53
CA PRO A 618 6.32 10.02 -0.30
C PRO A 618 5.70 11.42 -0.22
N VAL A 619 4.38 11.50 -0.39
CA VAL A 619 3.64 12.77 -0.37
C VAL A 619 3.75 13.49 0.98
N ASN A 620 3.64 12.75 2.08
CA ASN A 620 3.76 13.33 3.42
C ASN A 620 5.13 13.97 3.67
N SER A 621 6.21 13.36 3.18
CA SER A 621 7.57 13.92 3.23
C SER A 621 7.66 15.30 2.57
N VAL A 622 7.06 15.45 1.38
CA VAL A 622 6.99 16.74 0.67
C VAL A 622 6.27 17.80 1.50
N ARG A 623 5.08 17.47 2.00
CA ARG A 623 4.26 18.37 2.82
C ARG A 623 4.96 18.78 4.10
N GLN A 624 5.70 17.87 4.73
CA GLN A 624 6.44 18.16 5.94
C GLN A 624 7.61 19.11 5.66
N MET A 625 8.38 18.83 4.62
CA MET A 625 9.51 19.65 4.20
C MET A 625 9.11 21.11 3.91
N LEU A 626 7.99 21.32 3.21
CA LEU A 626 7.45 22.66 2.95
C LEU A 626 6.96 23.37 4.22
N ALA A 627 6.38 22.62 5.16
CA ALA A 627 5.83 23.17 6.40
C ALA A 627 6.89 23.44 7.50
N ARG A 628 8.19 23.22 7.23
CA ARG A 628 9.26 23.45 8.21
C ARG A 628 9.42 24.93 8.54
N VAL A 629 9.26 25.81 7.56
CA VAL A 629 9.13 27.26 7.79
C VAL A 629 7.73 27.54 8.31
N ARG A 630 7.65 27.96 9.58
CA ARG A 630 6.36 28.20 10.25
C ARG A 630 5.73 29.54 9.89
N GLU A 631 6.54 30.50 9.44
CA GLU A 631 6.05 31.80 9.00
C GLU A 631 5.20 31.66 7.74
N THR A 632 4.05 32.33 7.72
CA THR A 632 3.13 32.40 6.58
C THR A 632 3.74 33.29 5.50
N VAL A 633 4.41 32.67 4.54
CA VAL A 633 5.00 33.30 3.34
C VAL A 633 4.58 32.53 2.09
N ASP A 634 4.81 33.04 0.90
CA ASP A 634 4.39 32.33 -0.30
C ASP A 634 5.25 31.07 -0.55
N ARG A 635 4.59 29.99 -0.99
CA ARG A 635 5.23 28.73 -1.37
C ARG A 635 5.19 28.61 -2.88
N HIS A 636 6.26 28.14 -3.49
CA HIS A 636 6.37 27.96 -4.94
C HIS A 636 6.87 26.55 -5.22
N ILE A 637 6.09 25.71 -5.89
CA ILE A 637 6.42 24.30 -6.04
C ILE A 637 6.31 23.83 -7.49
N TRP A 638 7.21 22.94 -7.86
CA TRP A 638 7.07 22.09 -9.03
C TRP A 638 7.07 20.65 -8.53
N VAL A 639 6.01 19.93 -8.89
CA VAL A 639 5.83 18.52 -8.55
C VAL A 639 5.73 17.74 -9.84
N ARG A 640 6.47 16.63 -9.94
CA ARG A 640 6.34 15.71 -11.07
C ARG A 640 4.94 15.10 -11.10
N GLU A 641 4.39 14.88 -12.28
CA GLU A 641 3.04 14.33 -12.45
C GLU A 641 2.89 12.93 -11.84
N TRP A 642 3.91 12.08 -12.00
CA TRP A 642 4.00 10.73 -11.42
C TRP A 642 5.32 10.49 -10.69
N GLY A 643 5.28 9.59 -9.72
CA GLY A 643 6.40 9.11 -8.91
C GLY A 643 7.41 8.28 -9.71
N MET A 644 8.63 8.20 -9.19
CA MET A 644 9.72 7.38 -9.74
C MET A 644 9.82 6.00 -9.08
N SER A 645 9.31 5.86 -7.86
CA SER A 645 9.44 4.65 -7.07
C SER A 645 8.06 4.11 -6.67
N VAL A 646 8.01 2.79 -6.50
CA VAL A 646 6.85 2.07 -5.99
C VAL A 646 7.29 1.04 -4.97
N VAL A 647 6.41 0.70 -4.05
CA VAL A 647 6.59 -0.33 -3.04
C VAL A 647 6.24 -1.71 -3.63
N GLY A 648 7.12 -2.68 -3.43
CA GLY A 648 6.96 -4.05 -3.94
C GLY A 648 6.81 -4.07 -5.46
N ASN A 649 5.76 -4.73 -5.96
CA ASN A 649 5.46 -4.80 -7.39
C ASN A 649 4.65 -3.59 -7.91
N GLY A 650 4.41 -2.57 -7.08
CA GLY A 650 3.60 -1.40 -7.44
C GLY A 650 2.08 -1.62 -7.45
N SER A 651 1.60 -2.70 -6.81
CA SER A 651 0.17 -2.92 -6.57
C SER A 651 -0.41 -1.82 -5.70
N THR A 652 -1.54 -1.28 -6.13
CA THR A 652 -2.36 -0.28 -5.45
C THR A 652 -3.45 -0.88 -4.57
N THR A 653 -3.51 -2.21 -4.50
CA THR A 653 -4.35 -2.94 -3.55
C THR A 653 -3.48 -3.70 -2.56
N ILE A 654 -3.94 -3.81 -1.31
CA ILE A 654 -3.29 -4.61 -0.27
C ILE A 654 -3.16 -6.08 -0.71
N GLY A 655 -4.23 -6.68 -1.23
CA GLY A 655 -4.24 -8.08 -1.62
C GLY A 655 -3.24 -8.39 -2.73
N GLY A 656 -3.15 -7.53 -3.75
CA GLY A 656 -2.17 -7.68 -4.83
C GLY A 656 -0.73 -7.52 -4.34
N LEU A 657 -0.49 -6.60 -3.40
CA LEU A 657 0.84 -6.36 -2.85
C LEU A 657 1.29 -7.52 -1.96
N LEU A 658 0.44 -7.97 -1.03
CA LEU A 658 0.74 -9.11 -0.16
C LEU A 658 0.90 -10.41 -0.95
N ARG A 659 -0.02 -10.72 -1.87
CA ARG A 659 0.06 -11.91 -2.73
C ARG A 659 1.39 -11.97 -3.48
N SER A 660 1.87 -10.84 -3.99
CA SER A 660 3.17 -10.79 -4.68
C SER A 660 4.32 -11.23 -3.76
N GLN A 661 4.29 -10.84 -2.48
CA GLN A 661 5.33 -11.21 -1.52
C GLN A 661 5.22 -12.67 -1.09
N HIS A 662 4.00 -13.17 -0.85
CA HIS A 662 3.78 -14.57 -0.49
C HIS A 662 4.22 -15.53 -1.59
N VAL A 663 3.78 -15.28 -2.83
CA VAL A 663 4.14 -16.11 -3.99
C VAL A 663 5.65 -16.08 -4.24
N ALA A 664 6.28 -14.90 -4.13
CA ALA A 664 7.73 -14.78 -4.27
C ALA A 664 8.50 -15.56 -3.19
N THR A 665 8.06 -15.51 -1.94
CA THR A 665 8.72 -16.24 -0.84
C THR A 665 8.60 -17.75 -1.02
N GLN A 666 7.41 -18.24 -1.39
CA GLN A 666 7.18 -19.66 -1.65
C GLN A 666 8.04 -20.17 -2.81
N ALA A 667 8.07 -19.44 -3.92
CA ALA A 667 8.89 -19.80 -5.07
C ALA A 667 10.39 -19.81 -4.73
N ASN A 668 10.88 -18.79 -3.99
CA ASN A 668 12.26 -18.74 -3.52
C ASN A 668 12.63 -19.98 -2.69
N ILE A 669 11.81 -20.35 -1.71
CA ILE A 669 12.05 -21.52 -0.86
C ILE A 669 12.00 -22.81 -1.68
N ALA A 670 10.97 -22.99 -2.50
CA ALA A 670 10.80 -24.18 -3.32
C ALA A 670 11.96 -24.40 -4.30
N LEU A 671 12.40 -23.34 -4.98
CA LEU A 671 13.50 -23.40 -5.94
C LEU A 671 14.85 -23.69 -5.25
N LEU A 672 15.11 -23.09 -4.09
CA LEU A 672 16.35 -23.33 -3.35
C LEU A 672 16.40 -24.75 -2.76
N SER A 673 15.28 -25.25 -2.22
CA SER A 673 15.21 -26.61 -1.71
C SER A 673 15.36 -27.67 -2.80
N ALA A 674 14.86 -27.40 -4.01
CA ALA A 674 15.06 -28.30 -5.14
C ALA A 674 16.51 -28.28 -5.67
N ALA A 675 17.18 -27.13 -5.61
CA ALA A 675 18.46 -26.94 -6.28
C ALA A 675 19.70 -27.27 -5.43
N ASP A 676 19.63 -27.14 -4.10
CA ASP A 676 20.80 -27.32 -3.20
C ASP A 676 20.69 -28.54 -2.27
N ASN A 677 19.62 -29.36 -2.39
CA ASN A 677 19.21 -30.31 -1.34
C ASN A 677 19.12 -29.67 0.07
N ALA A 678 19.02 -28.34 0.14
CA ALA A 678 18.91 -27.60 1.37
C ALA A 678 17.47 -27.71 1.87
N ASP A 679 17.27 -28.42 2.98
CA ASP A 679 15.99 -28.39 3.68
C ASP A 679 15.77 -26.99 4.26
N LEU A 680 14.91 -26.19 3.62
CA LEU A 680 14.50 -24.86 4.06
C LEU A 680 13.07 -24.88 4.63
N SER A 681 12.51 -26.06 4.91
CA SER A 681 11.16 -26.20 5.47
C SER A 681 11.02 -25.62 6.88
N TYR A 682 12.15 -25.47 7.60
CA TYR A 682 12.21 -24.88 8.94
C TYR A 682 11.94 -23.37 8.96
N ILE A 683 11.94 -22.70 7.80
CA ILE A 683 11.72 -21.25 7.72
C ILE A 683 10.27 -20.91 8.07
N ASP A 684 10.08 -20.12 9.12
CA ASP A 684 8.80 -19.52 9.48
C ASP A 684 8.43 -18.41 8.48
N GLN A 685 7.55 -18.76 7.55
CA GLN A 685 6.99 -17.85 6.56
C GLN A 685 5.85 -17.00 7.11
N ASN A 686 5.31 -17.28 8.29
CA ASN A 686 4.19 -16.57 8.90
C ASN A 686 4.62 -15.63 10.03
N PHE A 687 5.86 -15.15 9.98
CA PHE A 687 6.37 -14.20 10.93
C PHE A 687 5.56 -12.88 10.92
N GLN A 688 4.98 -12.55 12.09
CA GLN A 688 4.23 -11.31 12.37
C GLN A 688 3.34 -10.83 11.21
N PRO A 689 2.25 -11.56 10.88
CA PRO A 689 1.32 -11.16 9.82
C PRO A 689 0.76 -9.75 10.04
N GLU A 690 0.59 -9.31 11.29
CA GLU A 690 0.15 -7.96 11.65
C GLU A 690 1.09 -6.85 11.12
N SER A 691 2.40 -7.06 11.21
CA SER A 691 3.42 -6.15 10.66
C SER A 691 3.37 -6.15 9.13
N LEU A 692 3.23 -7.32 8.51
CA LEU A 692 3.13 -7.46 7.06
C LEU A 692 1.86 -6.83 6.48
N GLN A 693 0.72 -6.97 7.17
CA GLN A 693 -0.55 -6.32 6.82
C GLN A 693 -0.43 -4.79 6.88
N THR A 694 0.23 -4.27 7.92
CA THR A 694 0.50 -2.82 8.07
C THR A 694 1.41 -2.30 6.95
N TRP A 695 2.46 -3.05 6.60
CA TRP A 695 3.31 -2.75 5.44
C TRP A 695 2.49 -2.75 4.13
N GLY A 696 1.60 -3.73 3.95
CA GLY A 696 0.73 -3.83 2.77
C GLY A 696 -0.22 -2.64 2.61
N LYS A 697 -0.86 -2.19 3.70
CA LYS A 697 -1.73 -1.00 3.72
C LYS A 697 -0.93 0.25 3.33
N ARG A 698 0.15 0.56 4.06
CA ARG A 698 1.00 1.75 3.80
C ARG A 698 1.62 1.72 2.40
N GLY A 699 2.10 0.57 1.97
CA GLY A 699 2.67 0.38 0.63
C GLY A 699 1.65 0.62 -0.49
N SER A 700 0.40 0.19 -0.30
CA SER A 700 -0.66 0.45 -1.28
C SER A 700 -1.05 1.92 -1.37
N VAL A 701 -1.07 2.65 -0.22
CA VAL A 701 -1.30 4.11 -0.18
C VAL A 701 -0.23 4.82 -0.99
N ILE A 702 1.05 4.56 -0.70
CA ILE A 702 2.18 5.16 -1.40
C ILE A 702 2.13 4.84 -2.89
N ASN A 703 1.78 3.60 -3.28
CA ASN A 703 1.68 3.24 -4.70
C ASN A 703 0.58 4.01 -5.43
N VAL A 704 -0.55 4.29 -4.79
CA VAL A 704 -1.62 5.13 -5.38
C VAL A 704 -1.15 6.57 -5.52
N GLU A 705 -0.59 7.12 -4.44
CA GLU A 705 -0.05 8.48 -4.44
C GLU A 705 1.01 8.66 -5.53
N MET A 706 1.94 7.71 -5.66
CA MET A 706 2.98 7.75 -6.68
C MET A 706 2.44 7.67 -8.11
N ARG A 707 1.29 7.02 -8.36
CA ARG A 707 0.67 7.06 -9.70
C ARG A 707 0.08 8.42 -10.05
N ARG A 708 -0.21 9.25 -9.04
CA ARG A 708 -0.86 10.56 -9.17
C ARG A 708 -0.16 11.58 -8.28
N TYR A 709 1.16 11.67 -8.42
CA TYR A 709 2.03 12.28 -7.41
C TYR A 709 1.74 13.78 -7.23
N ARG A 710 1.64 14.52 -8.34
CA ARG A 710 1.26 15.95 -8.29
C ARG A 710 -0.11 16.16 -7.66
N GLU A 711 -1.12 15.43 -8.12
CA GLU A 711 -2.49 15.53 -7.60
C GLU A 711 -2.53 15.28 -6.08
N SER A 712 -1.84 14.24 -5.62
CA SER A 712 -1.80 13.86 -4.20
C SER A 712 -1.06 14.88 -3.33
N VAL A 713 0.05 15.44 -3.82
CA VAL A 713 0.77 16.53 -3.12
C VAL A 713 -0.11 17.78 -3.01
N LEU A 714 -0.75 18.20 -4.10
CA LEU A 714 -1.61 19.39 -4.10
C LEU A 714 -2.81 19.20 -3.17
N ALA A 715 -3.46 18.03 -3.20
CA ALA A 715 -4.57 17.71 -2.30
C ALA A 715 -4.14 17.78 -0.83
N GLY A 716 -3.00 17.19 -0.47
CA GLY A 716 -2.48 17.24 0.90
C GLY A 716 -2.04 18.64 1.34
N LEU A 717 -1.60 19.50 0.41
CA LEU A 717 -1.32 20.90 0.74
C LEU A 717 -2.60 21.70 1.00
N VAL A 718 -3.70 21.43 0.29
CA VAL A 718 -5.01 22.00 0.60
C VAL A 718 -5.48 21.56 1.99
N GLU A 719 -5.28 20.29 2.35
CA GLU A 719 -5.57 19.78 3.69
C GLU A 719 -4.73 20.46 4.78
N ASP A 720 -3.48 20.82 4.47
CA ASP A 720 -2.57 21.58 5.33
C ASP A 720 -2.91 23.09 5.41
N GLY A 721 -3.95 23.56 4.70
CA GLY A 721 -4.45 24.93 4.76
C GLY A 721 -3.88 25.89 3.71
N TYR A 722 -3.22 25.38 2.66
CA TYR A 722 -2.72 26.19 1.56
C TYR A 722 -3.79 26.47 0.50
N THR A 723 -3.76 27.67 -0.06
CA THR A 723 -4.51 28.00 -1.28
C THR A 723 -3.63 27.72 -2.50
N ILE A 724 -4.02 26.76 -3.34
CA ILE A 724 -3.25 26.41 -4.54
C ILE A 724 -3.58 27.38 -5.68
N ILE A 725 -2.54 28.00 -6.24
CA ILE A 725 -2.64 28.92 -7.39
C ILE A 725 -1.76 28.34 -8.50
N ASN A 726 -2.27 28.20 -9.72
CA ASN A 726 -1.40 27.80 -10.83
C ASN A 726 -0.57 29.01 -11.26
N ALA A 727 0.76 28.83 -11.29
CA ALA A 727 1.67 29.87 -11.73
C ALA A 727 1.70 29.96 -13.26
N ASP A 728 1.92 31.18 -13.76
CA ASP A 728 2.16 31.41 -15.18
C ASP A 728 3.52 30.84 -15.60
N ASP A 729 3.60 30.39 -16.86
CA ASP A 729 4.85 29.97 -17.45
C ASP A 729 5.76 31.18 -17.71
N ALA A 730 7.07 30.97 -17.54
CA ALA A 730 8.06 31.98 -17.92
C ALA A 730 8.19 32.03 -19.45
N ASP A 731 8.74 33.13 -19.97
CA ASP A 731 9.06 33.26 -21.39
C ASP A 731 9.98 32.10 -21.85
N ASP A 732 9.77 31.62 -23.08
CA ASP A 732 10.45 30.43 -23.58
C ASP A 732 11.97 30.59 -23.56
N ASP A 733 12.48 31.77 -23.92
CA ASP A 733 13.91 32.09 -23.90
C ASP A 733 14.51 32.03 -22.48
N GLU A 734 13.81 32.57 -21.48
CA GLU A 734 14.24 32.52 -20.08
C GLU A 734 14.27 31.07 -19.56
N SER A 735 13.19 30.32 -19.84
CA SER A 735 13.08 28.92 -19.41
C SER A 735 14.10 28.02 -20.12
N GLY A 736 14.47 28.34 -21.37
CA GLY A 736 15.53 27.70 -22.14
C GLY A 736 16.91 27.93 -21.52
N ALA A 737 17.23 29.18 -21.19
CA ALA A 737 18.49 29.54 -20.54
C ALA A 737 18.67 28.86 -19.17
N VAL A 738 17.57 28.67 -18.41
CA VAL A 738 17.59 27.89 -17.17
C VAL A 738 18.01 26.44 -17.44
N ILE A 739 17.43 25.77 -18.43
CA ILE A 739 17.79 24.37 -18.75
C ILE A 739 19.27 24.26 -19.11
N GLU A 740 19.77 25.15 -19.96
CA GLU A 740 21.16 25.13 -20.41
C GLU A 740 22.12 25.36 -19.25
N SER A 741 21.88 26.37 -18.42
CA SER A 741 22.74 26.68 -17.26
C SER A 741 22.76 25.56 -16.22
N VAL A 742 21.61 24.95 -15.92
CA VAL A 742 21.52 23.80 -15.01
C VAL A 742 22.26 22.58 -15.58
N LYS A 743 22.07 22.32 -16.87
CA LYS A 743 22.73 21.19 -17.56
C LYS A 743 24.25 21.37 -17.55
N ALA A 744 24.75 22.57 -17.85
CA ALA A 744 26.18 22.86 -17.83
C ALA A 744 26.78 22.66 -16.43
N ALA A 745 26.16 23.22 -15.39
CA ALA A 745 26.61 23.07 -14.00
C ALA A 745 26.67 21.60 -13.56
N SER A 746 25.61 20.82 -13.86
CA SER A 746 25.55 19.40 -13.48
C SER A 746 26.57 18.52 -14.22
N VAL A 747 26.76 18.73 -15.54
CA VAL A 747 27.70 17.95 -16.35
C VAL A 747 29.14 18.20 -15.89
N GLU A 748 29.53 19.46 -15.71
CA GLU A 748 30.88 19.81 -15.28
C GLU A 748 31.17 19.32 -13.86
N LEU A 749 30.24 19.54 -12.93
CA LEU A 749 30.38 19.10 -11.54
C LEU A 749 30.51 17.57 -11.47
N TYR A 750 29.68 16.84 -12.22
CA TYR A 750 29.71 15.38 -12.20
C TYR A 750 30.98 14.82 -12.84
N ALA A 751 31.43 15.39 -13.97
CA ALA A 751 32.69 14.99 -14.58
C ALA A 751 33.90 15.23 -13.66
N ALA A 752 33.90 16.34 -12.91
CA ALA A 752 34.92 16.61 -11.90
C ALA A 752 34.85 15.61 -10.72
N GLU A 753 33.65 15.26 -10.27
CA GLU A 753 33.41 14.29 -9.20
C GLU A 753 33.93 12.89 -9.60
N CYS A 754 33.61 12.39 -10.80
CA CYS A 754 34.09 11.10 -11.29
C CYS A 754 35.62 11.06 -11.36
N LYS A 755 36.26 12.14 -11.86
CA LYS A 755 37.73 12.24 -11.89
C LYS A 755 38.34 12.26 -10.49
N ALA A 756 37.74 12.97 -9.54
CA ALA A 756 38.22 13.03 -8.17
C ALA A 756 38.14 11.67 -7.46
N ILE A 757 37.06 10.91 -7.70
CA ILE A 757 36.91 9.54 -7.19
C ILE A 757 38.01 8.64 -7.76
N THR A 758 38.22 8.63 -9.08
CA THR A 758 39.27 7.83 -9.72
C THR A 758 40.67 8.17 -9.22
N ASN A 759 40.97 9.46 -9.03
CA ASN A 759 42.29 9.93 -8.59
C ASN A 759 42.55 9.80 -7.08
N SER A 760 41.56 9.35 -6.30
CA SER A 760 41.72 9.15 -4.85
C SER A 760 42.65 7.98 -4.52
N ASP A 761 43.25 8.00 -3.34
CA ASP A 761 44.13 6.93 -2.88
C ASP A 761 43.39 5.60 -2.72
N GLU A 762 44.12 4.49 -2.88
CA GLU A 762 43.61 3.15 -2.60
C GLU A 762 43.57 2.88 -1.09
N LEU A 763 42.50 2.22 -0.63
CA LEU A 763 42.32 1.88 0.78
C LEU A 763 42.42 0.37 1.00
N SER A 764 43.17 -0.03 2.02
CA SER A 764 43.18 -1.42 2.51
C SER A 764 41.80 -1.85 3.06
N PRO A 765 41.55 -3.16 3.24
CA PRO A 765 40.35 -3.68 3.91
C PRO A 765 40.06 -3.04 5.27
N THR A 766 41.10 -2.87 6.08
CA THR A 766 40.98 -2.31 7.43
C THR A 766 40.67 -0.82 7.40
N GLU A 767 41.30 -0.06 6.50
CA GLU A 767 41.04 1.38 6.35
C GLU A 767 39.65 1.64 5.80
N LEU A 768 39.19 0.88 4.80
CA LEU A 768 37.83 1.02 4.30
C LEU A 768 36.80 0.77 5.39
N LYS A 769 37.01 -0.26 6.24
CA LYS A 769 36.10 -0.55 7.35
C LYS A 769 36.08 0.58 8.38
N LYS A 770 37.24 1.08 8.81
CA LYS A 770 37.35 2.25 9.71
C LYS A 770 36.62 3.46 9.12
N LEU A 771 36.75 3.67 7.82
CA LEU A 771 36.11 4.78 7.13
C LEU A 771 34.59 4.56 7.05
N GLN A 772 34.11 3.38 6.70
CA GLN A 772 32.68 3.04 6.69
C GLN A 772 32.03 3.28 8.05
N ASP A 773 32.71 2.91 9.14
CA ASP A 773 32.25 3.10 10.52
C ASP A 773 32.31 4.58 10.98
N LYS A 774 33.06 5.44 10.28
CA LYS A 774 33.17 6.87 10.61
C LYS A 774 31.88 7.62 10.26
N ARG A 775 31.28 8.31 11.25
CA ARG A 775 30.03 9.08 11.06
C ARG A 775 30.22 10.33 10.20
N ALA A 776 31.17 11.19 10.55
CA ALA A 776 31.45 12.42 9.83
C ALA A 776 32.60 12.22 8.85
N LYS A 777 32.39 12.53 7.57
CA LYS A 777 33.35 12.28 6.48
C LYS A 777 33.56 13.53 5.63
N THR A 778 34.82 13.86 5.37
CA THR A 778 35.14 14.91 4.40
C THR A 778 34.82 14.47 2.98
N LYS A 779 34.75 15.41 2.04
CA LYS A 779 34.57 15.09 0.61
C LYS A 779 35.64 14.11 0.09
N THR A 780 36.91 14.34 0.42
CA THR A 780 38.04 13.46 0.03
C THR A 780 37.89 12.05 0.59
N GLU A 781 37.51 11.92 1.86
CA GLU A 781 37.24 10.63 2.50
C GLU A 781 36.10 9.88 1.79
N ARG A 782 35.03 10.58 1.40
CA ARG A 782 33.94 9.97 0.63
C ARG A 782 34.40 9.48 -0.75
N HIS A 783 35.29 10.21 -1.41
CA HIS A 783 35.88 9.79 -2.69
C HIS A 783 36.75 8.54 -2.54
N GLN A 784 37.63 8.49 -1.53
CA GLN A 784 38.45 7.32 -1.21
C GLN A 784 37.57 6.09 -0.89
N GLN A 785 36.53 6.26 -0.07
CA GLN A 785 35.57 5.18 0.22
C GLN A 785 34.90 4.69 -1.07
N ARG A 786 34.41 5.61 -1.90
CA ARG A 786 33.70 5.28 -3.14
C ARG A 786 34.60 4.54 -4.13
N LYS A 787 35.86 4.96 -4.30
CA LYS A 787 36.85 4.27 -5.14
C LYS A 787 37.10 2.85 -4.64
N ALA A 788 37.36 2.68 -3.34
CA ALA A 788 37.61 1.36 -2.75
C ALA A 788 36.40 0.41 -2.87
N GLU A 789 35.18 0.92 -2.74
CA GLU A 789 33.95 0.14 -2.93
C GLU A 789 33.76 -0.29 -4.39
N LEU A 790 34.03 0.60 -5.35
CA LEU A 790 33.94 0.28 -6.78
C LEU A 790 35.01 -0.74 -7.18
N SER A 791 36.26 -0.54 -6.76
CA SER A 791 37.37 -1.46 -7.02
C SER A 791 37.05 -2.87 -6.52
N ARG A 792 36.50 -3.02 -5.30
CA ARG A 792 36.09 -4.34 -4.77
C ARG A 792 34.89 -4.94 -5.47
N ARG A 793 33.97 -4.11 -5.94
CA ARG A 793 32.72 -4.56 -6.57
C ARG A 793 32.96 -5.10 -7.97
N TYR A 794 33.83 -4.44 -8.73
CA TYR A 794 34.09 -4.73 -10.13
C TYR A 794 35.42 -5.45 -10.38
N GLU A 795 36.33 -5.47 -9.40
CA GLU A 795 37.63 -6.16 -9.46
C GLU A 795 38.51 -5.73 -10.65
N ILE A 796 38.33 -4.47 -11.07
CA ILE A 796 39.08 -3.78 -12.12
C ILE A 796 39.45 -2.37 -11.67
N ASP A 797 40.32 -1.70 -12.43
CA ASP A 797 40.68 -0.32 -12.18
C ASP A 797 39.47 0.63 -12.29
N VAL A 798 39.37 1.55 -11.33
CA VAL A 798 38.24 2.47 -11.23
C VAL A 798 38.45 3.65 -12.17
N THR A 799 37.78 3.64 -13.33
CA THR A 799 37.79 4.74 -14.30
C THR A 799 36.59 5.69 -14.10
N PRO A 800 36.63 6.93 -14.63
CA PRO A 800 35.47 7.82 -14.58
C PRO A 800 34.23 7.21 -15.25
N ASP A 801 34.40 6.49 -16.36
CA ASP A 801 33.32 5.77 -17.06
C ASP A 801 32.68 4.68 -16.18
N LEU A 802 33.50 3.95 -15.39
CA LEU A 802 32.98 2.96 -14.44
C LEU A 802 32.14 3.61 -13.33
N VAL A 803 32.57 4.77 -12.82
CA VAL A 803 31.79 5.54 -11.83
C VAL A 803 30.44 5.95 -12.42
N GLU A 804 30.44 6.46 -13.67
CA GLU A 804 29.22 6.88 -14.36
C GLU A 804 28.23 5.72 -14.57
N LYS A 805 28.74 4.57 -15.01
CA LYS A 805 27.95 3.34 -15.19
C LYS A 805 27.38 2.83 -13.87
N ASP A 806 28.18 2.75 -12.79
CA ASP A 806 27.68 2.29 -11.48
C ASP A 806 26.57 3.21 -10.95
N ASP A 807 26.72 4.52 -11.09
CA ASP A 807 25.70 5.50 -10.69
C ASP A 807 24.40 5.38 -11.51
N ASP A 808 24.47 4.87 -12.76
CA ASP A 808 23.31 4.52 -13.59
C ASP A 808 22.70 3.14 -13.28
N GLY A 809 23.23 2.44 -12.28
CA GLY A 809 22.71 1.14 -11.84
C GLY A 809 23.24 -0.05 -12.65
N TRP A 810 24.44 0.06 -13.22
CA TRP A 810 25.04 -0.99 -14.03
C TRP A 810 25.38 -2.26 -13.24
N TYR A 811 25.81 -2.13 -11.97
CA TYR A 811 26.17 -3.28 -11.14
C TYR A 811 25.09 -4.37 -11.04
N PRO A 812 23.84 -4.07 -10.62
CA PRO A 812 22.79 -5.09 -10.56
C PRO A 812 22.45 -5.69 -11.93
N GLN A 813 22.61 -4.93 -13.02
CA GLN A 813 22.39 -5.44 -14.39
C GLN A 813 23.48 -6.43 -14.79
N LEU A 814 24.76 -6.08 -14.58
CA LEU A 814 25.89 -6.97 -14.82
C LEU A 814 25.83 -8.22 -13.96
N ARG A 815 25.47 -8.08 -12.69
CA ARG A 815 25.32 -9.22 -11.78
C ARG A 815 24.22 -10.18 -12.26
N MET A 816 23.11 -9.65 -12.75
CA MET A 816 22.04 -10.46 -13.35
C MET A 816 22.55 -11.17 -14.62
N HIS A 817 23.29 -10.47 -15.47
CA HIS A 817 23.86 -11.04 -16.70
C HIS A 817 24.89 -12.15 -16.41
N TYR A 818 25.80 -11.91 -15.47
CA TYR A 818 26.79 -12.89 -15.01
C TYR A 818 26.13 -14.17 -14.52
N TYR A 819 25.13 -14.06 -13.63
CA TYR A 819 24.43 -15.24 -13.11
C TYR A 819 23.48 -15.89 -14.13
N LEU A 820 23.11 -15.19 -15.21
CA LEU A 820 22.39 -15.76 -16.35
C LEU A 820 23.33 -16.51 -17.31
N THR A 821 24.64 -16.34 -17.17
CA THR A 821 25.66 -16.89 -18.09
C THR A 821 26.78 -17.59 -17.33
N LEU A 822 27.97 -17.00 -17.22
CA LEU A 822 29.19 -17.62 -16.69
C LEU A 822 29.07 -18.02 -15.22
N GLY A 823 28.40 -17.20 -14.41
CA GLY A 823 28.25 -17.41 -12.97
C GLY A 823 27.10 -18.34 -12.58
N ARG A 824 26.36 -18.90 -13.54
CA ARG A 824 25.08 -19.57 -13.32
C ARG A 824 25.17 -20.74 -12.33
N GLU A 825 26.28 -21.46 -12.32
CA GLU A 825 26.51 -22.59 -11.41
C GLU A 825 26.68 -22.17 -9.94
N PHE A 826 27.17 -20.96 -9.68
CA PHE A 826 27.39 -20.44 -8.33
C PHE A 826 26.14 -19.80 -7.71
N LEU A 827 25.13 -19.47 -8.54
CA LEU A 827 23.96 -18.72 -8.11
C LEU A 827 23.16 -19.43 -7.00
N THR A 828 22.91 -20.73 -7.16
CA THR A 828 22.12 -21.52 -6.21
C THR A 828 22.74 -21.48 -4.82
N ASN A 829 24.04 -21.80 -4.72
CA ASN A 829 24.77 -21.80 -3.45
C ASN A 829 24.80 -20.39 -2.83
N ARG A 830 24.99 -19.35 -3.66
CA ARG A 830 24.98 -17.95 -3.22
C ARG A 830 23.64 -17.54 -2.62
N ASP A 831 22.52 -17.91 -3.24
CA ASP A 831 21.17 -17.61 -2.72
C ASP A 831 20.83 -18.49 -1.49
N ALA A 832 21.22 -19.77 -1.49
CA ALA A 832 21.02 -20.68 -0.35
C ALA A 832 21.77 -20.20 0.91
N LYS A 833 23.05 -19.83 0.77
CA LYS A 833 23.84 -19.22 1.85
C LYS A 833 23.18 -17.95 2.39
N ARG A 834 22.66 -17.10 1.50
CA ARG A 834 21.97 -15.87 1.89
C ARG A 834 20.65 -16.15 2.61
N ALA A 835 19.85 -17.09 2.10
CA ALA A 835 18.60 -17.51 2.72
C ALA A 835 18.85 -18.07 4.13
N LYS A 836 19.85 -18.95 4.28
CA LYS A 836 20.27 -19.49 5.58
C LYS A 836 20.72 -18.40 6.54
N ALA A 837 21.60 -17.49 6.11
CA ALA A 837 22.05 -16.39 6.95
C ALA A 837 20.91 -15.46 7.42
N GLN A 838 19.93 -15.19 6.55
CA GLN A 838 18.74 -14.41 6.92
C GLN A 838 17.84 -15.15 7.91
N ALA A 839 17.64 -16.46 7.71
CA ALA A 839 16.85 -17.29 8.62
C ALA A 839 17.52 -17.44 10.00
N GLU A 840 18.83 -17.69 10.04
CA GLU A 840 19.62 -17.78 11.27
C GLU A 840 19.57 -16.46 12.05
N ALA A 841 19.79 -15.31 11.38
CA ALA A 841 19.69 -14.00 12.00
C ALA A 841 18.28 -13.66 12.54
N GLY A 842 17.25 -14.32 12.02
CA GLY A 842 15.86 -14.15 12.43
C GLY A 842 15.36 -15.19 13.43
N ASN A 843 16.20 -16.14 13.87
CA ASN A 843 15.78 -17.36 14.59
C ASN A 843 14.66 -18.09 13.82
N ASN A 844 14.98 -18.53 12.61
CA ASN A 844 14.12 -19.21 11.62
C ASN A 844 12.99 -18.37 11.01
N ALA A 845 12.72 -17.17 11.53
CA ALA A 845 11.73 -16.27 10.96
C ALA A 845 12.32 -15.35 9.88
N ILE A 846 11.54 -15.06 8.84
CA ILE A 846 11.94 -14.14 7.76
C ILE A 846 10.97 -13.00 7.57
N TRP A 847 11.50 -11.81 7.26
CA TRP A 847 10.71 -10.70 6.75
C TRP A 847 10.60 -10.82 5.23
N LYS A 848 9.44 -11.23 4.72
CA LYS A 848 9.24 -11.56 3.28
C LYS A 848 9.77 -10.50 2.31
N PRO A 849 9.50 -9.19 2.48
CA PRO A 849 10.04 -8.17 1.57
C PRO A 849 11.58 -8.13 1.49
N ASP A 850 12.28 -8.34 2.61
CA ASP A 850 13.75 -8.33 2.64
C ASP A 850 14.33 -9.66 2.13
N PHE A 851 13.66 -10.77 2.44
CA PHE A 851 14.02 -12.09 1.91
C PHE A 851 13.92 -12.11 0.39
N ASN A 852 12.77 -11.74 -0.16
CA ASN A 852 12.49 -11.76 -1.61
C ASN A 852 13.45 -10.86 -2.40
N LYS A 853 13.74 -9.64 -1.90
CA LYS A 853 14.71 -8.72 -2.54
C LYS A 853 16.15 -9.26 -2.52
N GLY A 854 16.45 -10.17 -1.60
CA GLY A 854 17.78 -10.75 -1.45
C GLY A 854 18.13 -11.82 -2.49
N GLN A 855 17.11 -12.49 -3.03
CA GLN A 855 17.27 -13.63 -3.95
C GLN A 855 17.29 -13.18 -5.41
N MET A 856 18.03 -13.90 -6.25
CA MET A 856 18.14 -13.68 -7.69
C MET A 856 17.74 -14.92 -8.51
N LEU A 857 17.78 -16.12 -7.92
CA LEU A 857 17.52 -17.38 -8.60
C LEU A 857 16.21 -17.40 -9.40
N PRO A 858 15.03 -17.03 -8.85
CA PRO A 858 13.80 -17.03 -9.65
C PRO A 858 13.82 -16.02 -10.79
N ALA A 859 14.50 -14.88 -10.62
CA ALA A 859 14.61 -13.86 -11.65
C ALA A 859 15.47 -14.36 -12.82
N VAL A 860 16.58 -15.03 -12.52
CA VAL A 860 17.47 -15.64 -13.53
C VAL A 860 16.74 -16.77 -14.27
N LEU A 861 16.13 -17.72 -13.54
CA LEU A 861 15.35 -18.80 -14.14
C LEU A 861 14.24 -18.28 -15.05
N LEU A 862 13.56 -17.19 -14.65
CA LEU A 862 12.53 -16.57 -15.48
C LEU A 862 13.09 -16.03 -16.81
N LEU A 863 14.30 -15.48 -16.81
CA LEU A 863 14.94 -14.99 -18.04
C LEU A 863 15.41 -16.15 -18.93
N GLU A 864 15.86 -17.26 -18.34
CA GLU A 864 16.20 -18.51 -19.04
C GLU A 864 14.98 -19.09 -19.74
N GLU A 865 13.85 -19.22 -19.04
CA GLU A 865 12.60 -19.77 -19.58
C GLU A 865 11.97 -18.88 -20.67
N LEU A 866 12.21 -17.56 -20.61
CA LEU A 866 11.82 -16.65 -21.68
C LEU A 866 12.76 -16.73 -22.90
N ASN A 867 13.77 -17.61 -22.87
CA ASN A 867 14.81 -17.78 -23.88
C ASN A 867 15.48 -16.45 -24.25
N LEU A 868 15.70 -15.57 -23.26
CA LEU A 868 16.15 -14.21 -23.52
C LEU A 868 17.52 -14.17 -24.22
N LEU A 869 18.42 -15.10 -23.89
CA LEU A 869 19.75 -15.19 -24.49
C LEU A 869 19.73 -15.57 -25.98
N GLN A 870 18.68 -16.24 -26.46
CA GLN A 870 18.56 -16.58 -27.88
C GLN A 870 18.44 -15.31 -28.74
N LEU A 871 17.89 -14.23 -28.19
CA LEU A 871 17.79 -12.94 -28.88
C LEU A 871 19.16 -12.26 -29.08
N LEU A 872 20.21 -12.79 -28.48
CA LEU A 872 21.57 -12.24 -28.48
C LEU A 872 22.52 -13.02 -29.39
N MET A 873 22.00 -13.87 -30.30
CA MET A 873 22.85 -14.56 -31.27
C MET A 873 23.46 -13.58 -32.27
N PRO A 874 24.80 -13.46 -32.35
CA PRO A 874 25.45 -12.53 -33.26
C PRO A 874 25.11 -12.86 -34.72
N GLY A 875 24.77 -11.83 -35.50
CA GLY A 875 24.46 -11.98 -36.92
C GLY A 875 22.99 -12.26 -37.25
N GLU A 876 22.16 -12.63 -36.26
CA GLU A 876 20.74 -12.89 -36.48
C GLU A 876 19.95 -11.58 -36.63
N GLN A 877 19.10 -11.52 -37.66
CA GLN A 877 18.20 -10.40 -37.91
C GLN A 877 16.80 -10.72 -37.37
N LEU A 878 16.31 -9.89 -36.45
CA LEU A 878 15.03 -10.03 -35.77
C LEU A 878 14.04 -8.95 -36.21
N ARG A 879 12.82 -9.37 -36.53
CA ARG A 879 11.67 -8.54 -36.88
C ARG A 879 10.51 -8.79 -35.92
N GLY A 880 9.59 -7.83 -35.84
CA GLY A 880 8.41 -7.98 -35.00
C GLY A 880 7.46 -9.08 -35.47
N SER A 881 7.45 -9.40 -36.77
CA SER A 881 6.61 -10.42 -37.37
C SER A 881 7.24 -11.81 -37.41
N ASP A 882 8.50 -11.97 -37.00
CA ASP A 882 9.14 -13.29 -37.00
C ASP A 882 8.41 -14.22 -36.01
N GLU A 883 8.21 -15.47 -36.40
CA GLU A 883 7.44 -16.47 -35.65
C GLU A 883 7.93 -16.60 -34.20
N LYS A 884 9.24 -16.77 -34.01
CA LYS A 884 9.89 -16.83 -32.69
C LYS A 884 9.63 -15.59 -31.83
N MET A 885 9.57 -14.40 -32.43
CA MET A 885 9.31 -13.15 -31.72
C MET A 885 7.84 -13.05 -31.31
N LEU A 886 6.91 -13.53 -32.14
CA LEU A 886 5.49 -13.62 -31.81
C LEU A 886 5.26 -14.62 -30.67
N GLU A 887 5.88 -15.80 -30.72
CA GLU A 887 5.84 -16.80 -29.65
C GLU A 887 6.39 -16.24 -28.34
N PHE A 888 7.55 -15.58 -28.38
CA PHE A 888 8.12 -14.87 -27.24
C PHE A 888 7.16 -13.83 -26.65
N LYS A 889 6.48 -13.04 -27.50
CA LYS A 889 5.46 -12.09 -27.03
C LYS A 889 4.31 -12.81 -26.35
N VAL A 890 3.77 -13.88 -26.94
CA VAL A 890 2.67 -14.65 -26.34
C VAL A 890 3.06 -15.18 -24.97
N LEU A 891 4.26 -15.76 -24.85
CA LEU A 891 4.80 -16.27 -23.59
C LEU A 891 4.97 -15.14 -22.56
N ALA A 892 5.58 -14.03 -22.93
CA ALA A 892 5.82 -12.90 -22.04
C ALA A 892 4.51 -12.21 -21.59
N VAL A 893 3.50 -12.11 -22.47
CA VAL A 893 2.17 -11.57 -22.14
C VAL A 893 1.42 -12.51 -21.19
N LYS A 894 1.52 -13.83 -21.42
CA LYS A 894 0.95 -14.86 -20.54
C LYS A 894 1.53 -14.77 -19.12
N HIS A 895 2.85 -14.51 -19.01
CA HIS A 895 3.56 -14.44 -17.73
C HIS A 895 3.80 -13.02 -17.19
N ARG A 896 3.11 -12.01 -17.71
CA ARG A 896 3.32 -10.58 -17.36
C ARG A 896 3.30 -10.27 -15.86
N HIS A 897 2.49 -10.97 -15.07
CA HIS A 897 2.40 -10.75 -13.62
C HIS A 897 3.62 -11.30 -12.88
N VAL A 898 4.14 -12.45 -13.32
CA VAL A 898 5.38 -13.05 -12.81
C VAL A 898 6.56 -12.17 -13.17
N ILE A 899 6.64 -11.72 -14.43
CA ILE A 899 7.66 -10.77 -14.92
C ILE A 899 7.62 -9.47 -14.12
N LYS A 900 6.42 -8.95 -13.81
CA LYS A 900 6.28 -7.76 -12.97
C LYS A 900 6.76 -8.00 -11.54
N ASN A 901 6.50 -9.17 -10.96
CA ASN A 901 6.89 -9.48 -9.57
C ASN A 901 8.40 -9.63 -9.40
N TYR A 902 9.09 -10.32 -10.30
CA TYR A 902 10.52 -10.63 -10.15
C TYR A 902 11.46 -9.66 -10.86
N LEU A 903 11.05 -9.10 -12.00
CA LEU A 903 11.89 -8.21 -12.81
C LEU A 903 11.49 -6.74 -12.69
N ASN A 904 10.32 -6.46 -12.09
CA ASN A 904 9.67 -5.16 -12.05
C ASN A 904 9.38 -4.57 -13.44
N VAL A 905 9.19 -5.43 -14.44
CA VAL A 905 8.90 -5.03 -15.84
C VAL A 905 7.41 -5.17 -16.12
N SER A 906 6.79 -4.09 -16.59
CA SER A 906 5.38 -4.10 -17.00
C SER A 906 5.24 -4.50 -18.47
N ILE A 907 4.47 -5.55 -18.74
CA ILE A 907 4.16 -6.06 -20.08
C ILE A 907 2.65 -5.96 -20.33
N SER A 908 2.28 -5.54 -21.55
CA SER A 908 0.89 -5.44 -22.00
C SER A 908 0.77 -5.97 -23.43
N GLU A 909 -0.44 -6.34 -23.83
CA GLU A 909 -0.74 -6.82 -25.19
C GLU A 909 -0.43 -5.77 -26.28
N LYS A 910 -0.46 -4.49 -25.91
CA LYS A 910 -0.14 -3.36 -26.79
C LYS A 910 1.35 -3.27 -27.15
N HIS A 911 2.24 -3.89 -26.39
CA HIS A 911 3.66 -3.89 -26.73
C HIS A 911 3.93 -4.78 -27.95
N THR A 912 4.83 -4.33 -28.84
CA THR A 912 5.38 -5.18 -29.91
C THR A 912 6.36 -6.20 -29.32
N PRO A 913 6.63 -7.33 -30.01
CA PRO A 913 7.64 -8.28 -29.56
C PRO A 913 9.00 -7.64 -29.27
N ILE A 914 9.47 -6.77 -30.17
CA ILE A 914 10.73 -6.04 -29.98
C ILE A 914 10.67 -5.12 -28.75
N ALA A 915 9.55 -4.43 -28.51
CA ALA A 915 9.42 -3.59 -27.32
C ALA A 915 9.48 -4.40 -26.01
N ILE A 916 8.93 -5.63 -26.00
CA ILE A 916 9.05 -6.55 -24.86
C ILE A 916 10.50 -7.00 -24.71
N ALA A 917 11.16 -7.41 -25.79
CA ALA A 917 12.56 -7.84 -25.79
C ALA A 917 13.48 -6.74 -25.24
N GLN A 918 13.36 -5.51 -25.74
CA GLN A 918 14.15 -4.36 -25.26
C GLN A 918 13.96 -4.10 -23.76
N LYS A 919 12.72 -4.20 -23.25
CA LYS A 919 12.43 -4.04 -21.82
C LYS A 919 13.09 -5.11 -20.94
N LEU A 920 13.14 -6.35 -21.42
CA LEU A 920 13.75 -7.47 -20.69
C LEU A 920 15.28 -7.44 -20.81
N LEU A 921 15.84 -7.17 -21.99
CA LEU A 921 17.28 -7.02 -22.21
C LEU A 921 17.88 -5.86 -21.41
N ALA A 922 17.13 -4.77 -21.19
CA ALA A 922 17.56 -3.68 -20.31
C ALA A 922 17.82 -4.14 -18.85
N LYS A 923 17.31 -5.30 -18.41
CA LYS A 923 17.61 -5.86 -17.09
C LYS A 923 19.04 -6.40 -16.94
N ILE A 924 19.70 -6.66 -18.06
CA ILE A 924 21.08 -7.16 -18.15
C ILE A 924 21.99 -6.18 -18.91
N ASP A 925 21.54 -4.93 -19.05
CA ASP A 925 22.21 -3.86 -19.80
C ASP A 925 22.59 -4.28 -21.23
N LEU A 926 21.65 -4.90 -21.93
CA LEU A 926 21.77 -5.25 -23.34
C LEU A 926 20.58 -4.68 -24.13
N LYS A 927 20.75 -4.56 -25.45
CA LYS A 927 19.72 -4.06 -26.37
C LYS A 927 19.89 -4.64 -27.76
N LEU A 928 18.81 -4.65 -28.53
CA LEU A 928 18.89 -4.93 -29.97
C LEU A 928 19.11 -3.62 -30.73
N ALA A 929 20.13 -3.58 -31.60
CA ALA A 929 20.43 -2.43 -32.45
C ALA A 929 19.53 -2.44 -33.69
N TYR A 930 18.99 -1.28 -34.06
CA TYR A 930 18.25 -1.13 -35.32
C TYR A 930 19.23 -1.13 -36.49
N VAL A 931 19.02 -2.00 -37.48
CA VAL A 931 19.91 -2.16 -38.64
C VAL A 931 19.29 -1.70 -39.96
N GLY A 932 17.97 -1.55 -40.03
CA GLY A 932 17.30 -1.06 -41.23
C GLY A 932 15.81 -1.38 -41.31
N ARG A 933 15.24 -1.21 -42.52
CA ARG A 933 13.87 -1.65 -42.81
C ARG A 933 13.84 -2.61 -43.99
N LEU A 934 13.00 -3.63 -43.89
CA LEU A 934 12.78 -4.62 -44.95
C LEU A 934 11.31 -4.55 -45.41
N GLY A 935 11.06 -4.73 -46.71
CA GLY A 935 9.70 -4.81 -47.28
C GLY A 935 9.33 -3.71 -48.29
N LYS A 936 8.15 -3.87 -48.91
CA LYS A 936 7.58 -2.89 -49.87
C LYS A 936 7.20 -1.59 -49.17
N ARG A 937 7.19 -0.45 -49.88
CA ARG A 937 7.07 0.92 -49.32
C ARG A 937 5.89 1.11 -48.35
N GLU A 938 4.81 0.37 -48.56
CA GLU A 938 3.57 0.42 -47.77
C GLU A 938 3.55 -0.54 -46.56
N ASN A 939 4.44 -1.54 -46.49
CA ASN A 939 4.55 -2.55 -45.43
C ASN A 939 6.02 -2.78 -45.01
N ARG A 940 6.75 -1.68 -44.74
CA ARG A 940 8.15 -1.76 -44.28
C ARG A 940 8.21 -2.07 -42.80
N GLU A 941 8.96 -3.09 -42.45
CA GLU A 941 9.19 -3.49 -41.06
C GLU A 941 10.63 -3.17 -40.63
N CYS A 942 10.81 -2.73 -39.38
CA CYS A 942 12.13 -2.50 -38.79
C CYS A 942 12.83 -3.82 -38.49
N VAL A 943 14.09 -3.92 -38.86
CA VAL A 943 14.98 -5.04 -38.58
C VAL A 943 15.96 -4.66 -37.48
N TYR A 944 16.15 -5.57 -36.54
CA TYR A 944 17.04 -5.41 -35.39
C TYR A 944 18.06 -6.54 -35.34
N GLN A 945 19.22 -6.29 -34.74
CA GLN A 945 20.28 -7.27 -34.56
C GLN A 945 20.98 -7.02 -33.23
N PHE A 946 21.46 -8.07 -32.57
CA PHE A 946 22.32 -7.92 -31.41
C PHE A 946 23.74 -7.50 -31.81
N VAL A 947 24.24 -6.46 -31.15
CA VAL A 947 25.64 -6.03 -31.23
C VAL A 947 26.19 -6.07 -29.82
N ALA A 948 27.20 -6.91 -29.61
CA ALA A 948 27.85 -7.03 -28.31
C ALA A 948 28.43 -5.67 -27.90
N PRO A 949 28.16 -5.20 -26.67
CA PRO A 949 28.74 -3.95 -26.18
C PRO A 949 30.23 -4.12 -25.89
N ASP A 950 31.01 -3.09 -26.21
CA ASP A 950 32.41 -2.98 -25.82
C ASP A 950 32.50 -2.11 -24.55
N ASP A 951 32.32 -2.73 -23.38
CA ASP A 951 32.17 -2.02 -22.11
C ASP A 951 32.90 -2.66 -20.92
N GLN A 952 33.90 -3.50 -21.19
CA GLN A 952 34.73 -4.23 -20.20
C GLN A 952 34.00 -5.30 -19.38
N ARG A 953 32.71 -5.59 -19.63
CA ARG A 953 31.96 -6.62 -18.88
C ARG A 953 32.62 -7.99 -18.89
N ASP A 954 33.27 -8.38 -19.98
CA ASP A 954 33.95 -9.68 -20.09
C ASP A 954 35.14 -9.77 -19.13
N SER A 955 35.90 -8.68 -18.96
CA SER A 955 36.98 -8.60 -17.97
C SER A 955 36.44 -8.72 -16.54
N ILE A 956 35.34 -8.01 -16.25
CA ILE A 956 34.69 -8.06 -14.93
C ILE A 956 34.18 -9.47 -14.64
N PHE A 957 33.54 -10.12 -15.62
CA PHE A 957 33.05 -11.48 -15.47
C PHE A 957 34.18 -12.49 -15.26
N GLY A 958 35.31 -12.33 -15.94
CA GLY A 958 36.51 -13.14 -15.71
C GLY A 958 37.01 -13.05 -14.26
N GLN A 959 37.04 -11.84 -13.69
CA GLN A 959 37.43 -11.63 -12.29
C GLN A 959 36.43 -12.27 -11.32
N TRP A 960 35.13 -12.01 -11.51
CA TRP A 960 34.09 -12.61 -10.67
C TRP A 960 34.06 -14.14 -10.74
N LEU A 961 34.30 -14.73 -11.91
CA LEU A 961 34.41 -16.17 -12.09
C LEU A 961 35.59 -16.73 -11.30
N ASN A 962 36.78 -16.14 -11.44
CA ASN A 962 37.96 -16.53 -10.67
C ASN A 962 37.73 -16.46 -9.16
N ARG A 963 37.06 -15.39 -8.70
CA ARG A 963 36.68 -15.24 -7.29
C ARG A 963 35.75 -16.36 -6.85
N ASP A 964 34.67 -16.60 -7.58
CA ASP A 964 33.65 -17.58 -7.20
C ASP A 964 34.22 -19.02 -7.23
N GLU A 965 35.08 -19.34 -8.20
CA GLU A 965 35.84 -20.59 -8.25
C GLU A 965 36.78 -20.75 -7.04
N ALA A 966 37.52 -19.70 -6.66
CA ALA A 966 38.43 -19.74 -5.51
C ALA A 966 37.66 -20.02 -4.21
N PHE A 967 36.53 -19.32 -3.98
CA PHE A 967 35.66 -19.58 -2.82
C PHE A 967 35.11 -21.02 -2.81
N SER A 968 34.79 -21.57 -3.98
CA SER A 968 34.35 -22.96 -4.11
C SER A 968 35.47 -23.94 -3.70
N ARG A 969 36.69 -23.76 -4.21
CA ARG A 969 37.86 -24.60 -3.88
C ARG A 969 38.21 -24.55 -2.38
N ASP A 970 38.17 -23.36 -1.77
CA ASP A 970 38.42 -23.20 -0.33
C ASP A 970 37.38 -23.96 0.51
N SER A 971 36.11 -23.92 0.12
CA SER A 971 35.05 -24.64 0.83
C SER A 971 35.17 -26.16 0.75
N VAL A 972 35.74 -26.69 -0.35
CA VAL A 972 36.00 -28.13 -0.54
C VAL A 972 37.25 -28.58 0.22
N SER A 973 38.27 -27.72 0.35
CA SER A 973 39.51 -28.06 1.05
C SER A 973 39.34 -28.18 2.58
N VAL A 974 38.44 -27.40 3.19
CA VAL A 974 38.14 -27.45 4.64
C VAL A 974 37.40 -28.74 5.02
N THR A 975 36.55 -29.29 4.15
CA THR A 975 35.86 -30.58 4.37
C THR A 975 36.78 -31.80 4.30
N ASN A 976 37.94 -31.69 3.62
CA ASN A 976 38.89 -32.81 3.48
C ASN A 976 39.93 -32.90 4.63
N ASN A 977 39.96 -31.93 5.56
CA ASN A 977 40.93 -31.86 6.65
C ASN A 977 40.37 -32.23 8.04
N ILE A 978 39.19 -32.84 8.12
CA ILE A 978 38.69 -33.45 9.37
C ILE A 978 39.05 -34.94 9.37
N GLU A 979 40.28 -35.27 9.78
CA GLU A 979 40.62 -36.63 10.21
C GLU A 979 40.00 -36.87 11.60
N LEU A 980 38.81 -37.46 11.63
CA LEU A 980 38.32 -38.11 12.85
C LEU A 980 39.11 -39.42 13.03
N GLN A 981 40.07 -39.41 13.94
CA GLN A 981 40.69 -40.64 14.45
C GLN A 981 39.65 -41.45 15.22
N THR A 982 38.99 -42.37 14.54
CA THR A 982 38.12 -43.36 15.18
C THR A 982 38.97 -44.52 15.69
N GLN A 983 39.12 -44.64 17.01
CA GLN A 983 39.68 -45.84 17.63
C GLN A 983 38.75 -47.03 17.40
N VAL A 984 39.31 -48.09 16.84
CA VAL A 984 38.67 -49.41 16.70
C VAL A 984 38.82 -50.15 18.03
N ILE A 985 37.70 -50.44 18.71
CA ILE A 985 37.62 -51.51 19.71
C ILE A 985 36.39 -52.35 19.38
N ASP A 986 36.64 -53.65 19.29
CA ASP A 986 35.79 -54.75 18.86
C ASP A 986 35.31 -55.52 20.09
N THR A 987 33.99 -55.71 20.29
CA THR A 987 33.39 -56.93 20.89
C THR A 987 31.85 -56.91 20.86
N THR A 988 31.31 -57.57 19.82
CA THR A 988 30.31 -58.65 19.83
C THR A 988 29.04 -58.64 20.72
N SER A 989 27.91 -58.69 20.01
CA SER A 989 26.68 -59.51 20.19
C SER A 989 25.72 -59.29 21.38
N GLN A 990 24.47 -58.94 21.05
CA GLN A 990 23.32 -59.87 21.16
C GLN A 990 22.04 -59.36 20.42
N ILE A 991 21.66 -60.11 19.37
CA ILE A 991 20.31 -60.58 18.97
C ILE A 991 19.24 -59.54 18.52
N LEU A 992 18.91 -59.55 17.22
CA LEU A 992 17.66 -60.14 16.67
C LEU A 992 17.63 -60.00 15.14
N GLU A 993 18.01 -61.06 14.45
CA GLU A 993 17.46 -61.40 13.13
C GLU A 993 16.05 -61.96 13.35
N GLU A 994 15.04 -61.33 12.75
CA GLU A 994 14.07 -62.01 11.89
C GLU A 994 13.15 -60.96 11.24
N VAL A 995 13.10 -61.05 9.90
CA VAL A 995 12.02 -60.73 8.95
C VAL A 995 12.61 -60.06 7.71
N VAL A 996 13.10 -60.93 6.82
CA VAL A 996 13.16 -60.68 5.39
C VAL A 996 11.74 -60.77 4.84
N CYS A 997 11.19 -59.63 4.41
CA CYS A 997 10.44 -59.44 3.16
C CYS A 997 9.77 -58.06 3.18
N SER A 998 10.35 -57.07 2.51
CA SER A 998 9.56 -55.93 2.04
C SER A 998 10.04 -55.44 0.66
N PRO A 999 9.13 -54.94 -0.21
CA PRO A 999 9.45 -54.50 -1.58
C PRO A 999 10.30 -53.22 -1.66
N GLN A 1000 10.80 -52.70 -0.53
CA GLN A 1000 11.43 -51.39 -0.45
C GLN A 1000 12.93 -51.42 -0.83
N GLY A 1001 13.57 -52.59 -0.84
CA GLY A 1001 15.00 -52.73 -1.21
C GLY A 1001 15.31 -52.59 -2.70
N GLN A 1002 14.34 -52.85 -3.58
CA GLN A 1002 14.50 -52.62 -5.03
C GLN A 1002 14.14 -51.18 -5.45
N ALA A 1003 13.39 -50.44 -4.63
CA ALA A 1003 13.05 -49.04 -4.88
C ALA A 1003 14.26 -48.10 -4.81
N TRP A 1004 15.26 -48.41 -3.97
CA TRP A 1004 16.43 -47.55 -3.76
C TRP A 1004 17.47 -47.59 -4.89
N LYS A 1005 17.59 -48.70 -5.62
CA LYS A 1005 18.39 -48.74 -6.86
C LYS A 1005 17.68 -48.02 -8.02
N GLY A 1006 16.34 -48.07 -8.06
CA GLY A 1006 15.52 -47.31 -9.01
C GLY A 1006 15.53 -45.80 -8.76
N LEU A 1007 15.66 -45.37 -7.50
CA LEU A 1007 15.75 -43.96 -7.12
C LEU A 1007 17.07 -43.32 -7.59
N LYS A 1008 18.18 -44.06 -7.53
CA LYS A 1008 19.49 -43.58 -7.98
C LYS A 1008 19.55 -43.44 -9.52
N LEU A 1009 18.84 -44.29 -10.26
CA LEU A 1009 18.72 -44.18 -11.72
C LEU A 1009 17.74 -43.05 -12.13
N LYS A 1010 16.67 -42.80 -11.38
CA LYS A 1010 15.75 -41.67 -11.59
C LYS A 1010 16.34 -40.31 -11.22
N LEU A 1011 17.26 -40.26 -10.26
CA LEU A 1011 18.02 -39.04 -9.93
C LEU A 1011 19.02 -38.69 -11.03
N GLN A 1012 19.52 -39.68 -11.78
CA GLN A 1012 20.40 -39.47 -12.92
C GLN A 1012 19.62 -39.13 -14.21
N GLN A 1013 18.37 -39.61 -14.34
CA GLN A 1013 17.42 -39.17 -15.37
C GLN A 1013 16.76 -37.81 -15.04
N GLY A 1014 16.76 -37.38 -13.78
CA GLY A 1014 16.33 -36.05 -13.34
C GLY A 1014 17.26 -34.92 -13.79
N LEU A 1015 18.47 -35.26 -14.24
CA LEU A 1015 19.40 -34.33 -14.90
C LEU A 1015 19.03 -34.05 -16.36
N ASP A 1016 18.16 -34.87 -16.98
CA ASP A 1016 17.66 -34.68 -18.35
C ASP A 1016 16.25 -34.04 -18.41
N SER A 1017 15.66 -33.67 -17.26
CA SER A 1017 14.28 -33.14 -17.18
C SER A 1017 14.20 -31.71 -16.64
N ILE A 1018 15.06 -30.82 -17.13
CA ILE A 1018 15.04 -29.39 -16.78
C ILE A 1018 13.70 -28.72 -17.22
N GLY A 1019 13.02 -29.28 -18.23
CA GLY A 1019 11.70 -28.81 -18.69
C GLY A 1019 10.49 -29.25 -17.84
N SER A 1020 10.60 -30.22 -16.91
CA SER A 1020 9.45 -30.64 -16.09
C SER A 1020 9.27 -29.79 -14.82
N CYS A 1021 10.29 -29.01 -14.45
CA CYS A 1021 10.25 -28.17 -13.27
C CYS A 1021 9.20 -27.06 -13.41
N TYR A 1022 8.88 -26.60 -14.63
CA TYR A 1022 7.78 -25.64 -14.88
C TYR A 1022 6.38 -26.25 -14.66
N SER A 1023 6.13 -27.49 -15.09
CA SER A 1023 4.86 -28.19 -14.81
C SER A 1023 4.63 -28.36 -13.32
N GLU A 1024 5.72 -28.58 -12.57
CA GLU A 1024 5.71 -28.69 -11.11
C GLU A 1024 5.73 -27.33 -10.40
N LEU A 1025 6.34 -26.27 -10.97
CA LEU A 1025 6.27 -24.90 -10.48
C LEU A 1025 4.85 -24.34 -10.65
N VAL A 1026 4.21 -24.63 -11.79
CA VAL A 1026 2.82 -24.28 -12.09
C VAL A 1026 1.84 -25.12 -11.26
N SER A 1027 2.11 -26.40 -10.99
CA SER A 1027 1.21 -27.22 -10.15
C SER A 1027 1.43 -27.06 -8.65
N LYS A 1028 2.68 -26.89 -8.15
CA LYS A 1028 2.96 -26.72 -6.71
C LYS A 1028 2.87 -25.28 -6.23
N VAL A 1029 3.34 -24.29 -7.00
CA VAL A 1029 3.21 -22.86 -6.63
C VAL A 1029 1.86 -22.30 -7.09
N GLY A 1030 1.17 -22.98 -8.01
CA GLY A 1030 -0.17 -22.63 -8.48
C GLY A 1030 -1.34 -23.27 -7.70
N GLU A 1031 -1.17 -24.39 -6.99
CA GLU A 1031 -2.34 -25.09 -6.42
C GLU A 1031 -2.27 -25.59 -4.96
N ALA A 1032 -1.19 -25.42 -4.18
CA ALA A 1032 -1.23 -25.99 -2.81
C ALA A 1032 -0.37 -25.30 -1.72
N VAL A 1033 -0.67 -24.05 -1.35
CA VAL A 1033 -0.59 -23.56 0.05
C VAL A 1033 -1.54 -22.37 0.19
N GLY A 1034 -2.41 -22.40 1.18
CA GLY A 1034 -3.48 -21.43 1.25
C GLY A 1034 -3.12 -20.10 1.93
N VAL A 1035 -3.71 -18.98 1.51
CA VAL A 1035 -3.47 -17.63 2.06
C VAL A 1035 -4.66 -17.13 2.87
N ALA A 1036 -4.42 -16.70 4.12
CA ALA A 1036 -5.43 -16.07 4.95
C ALA A 1036 -6.17 -14.92 4.22
N ASP A 1037 -7.49 -15.04 4.02
CA ASP A 1037 -8.37 -14.14 3.29
C ASP A 1037 -9.28 -13.34 4.23
N GLY A 1038 -8.70 -12.80 5.29
CA GLY A 1038 -9.42 -11.98 6.27
C GLY A 1038 -8.95 -12.17 7.70
N GLU A 1039 -9.67 -11.56 8.63
CA GLU A 1039 -9.47 -11.72 10.07
C GLU A 1039 -10.03 -13.09 10.53
N PRO A 1040 -9.42 -13.73 11.55
CA PRO A 1040 -9.99 -14.90 12.21
C PRO A 1040 -11.42 -14.63 12.69
N TYR A 1041 -12.29 -15.63 12.60
CA TYR A 1041 -13.67 -15.59 13.08
C TYR A 1041 -13.93 -16.76 14.03
N TRP A 1042 -14.75 -16.53 15.04
CA TRP A 1042 -15.14 -17.56 16.00
C TRP A 1042 -16.13 -18.55 15.37
N ASN A 1043 -15.79 -19.84 15.34
CA ASN A 1043 -16.71 -20.89 14.92
C ASN A 1043 -17.42 -21.46 16.16
N GLY A 1044 -18.65 -20.99 16.40
CA GLY A 1044 -19.45 -21.36 17.58
C GLY A 1044 -19.91 -22.82 17.64
N TYR A 1045 -19.77 -23.61 16.57
CA TYR A 1045 -20.09 -25.04 16.57
C TYR A 1045 -18.90 -25.89 17.00
N LEU A 1046 -17.69 -25.52 16.54
CA LEU A 1046 -16.47 -26.25 16.87
C LEU A 1046 -15.79 -25.73 18.15
N GLY A 1047 -16.28 -24.64 18.73
CA GLY A 1047 -15.70 -24.06 19.93
C GLY A 1047 -14.25 -23.60 19.71
N GLN A 1048 -13.92 -23.11 18.52
CA GLN A 1048 -12.56 -22.71 18.16
C GLN A 1048 -12.55 -21.57 17.13
N TRP A 1049 -11.48 -20.78 17.12
CA TRP A 1049 -11.26 -19.74 16.10
C TRP A 1049 -10.85 -20.36 14.76
N GLN A 1050 -11.31 -19.77 13.66
CA GLN A 1050 -10.95 -20.19 12.30
C GLN A 1050 -10.58 -18.99 11.44
N ILE A 1051 -9.80 -19.21 10.38
CA ILE A 1051 -9.46 -18.17 9.39
C ILE A 1051 -9.70 -18.73 7.99
N TRP A 1052 -10.22 -17.91 7.09
CA TRP A 1052 -10.39 -18.29 5.68
C TRP A 1052 -9.03 -18.34 5.03
N VAL A 1053 -8.72 -19.41 4.31
CA VAL A 1053 -7.41 -19.63 3.70
C VAL A 1053 -7.62 -20.04 2.23
N ASN A 1054 -7.11 -19.23 1.30
CA ASN A 1054 -7.19 -19.40 -0.16
C ASN A 1054 -6.09 -20.32 -0.69
N PHE A 1055 -6.39 -21.59 -0.93
CA PHE A 1055 -5.55 -22.58 -1.61
C PHE A 1055 -5.77 -22.51 -3.12
N GLY A 1056 -4.93 -21.78 -3.86
CA GLY A 1056 -5.07 -21.66 -5.32
C GLY A 1056 -6.44 -21.06 -5.73
N SER A 1057 -7.30 -21.85 -6.37
CA SER A 1057 -8.66 -21.45 -6.75
C SER A 1057 -9.73 -21.70 -5.68
N GLU A 1058 -9.43 -22.46 -4.63
CA GLU A 1058 -10.34 -22.85 -3.55
C GLU A 1058 -10.05 -22.11 -2.24
N CYS A 1059 -11.09 -21.82 -1.44
CA CYS A 1059 -10.94 -21.21 -0.11
C CYS A 1059 -11.51 -22.15 0.94
N ARG A 1060 -10.75 -22.43 2.01
CA ARG A 1060 -11.16 -23.31 3.11
C ARG A 1060 -10.91 -22.62 4.45
N SER A 1061 -11.77 -22.85 5.43
CA SER A 1061 -11.54 -22.35 6.80
C SER A 1061 -10.58 -23.28 7.53
N VAL A 1062 -9.49 -22.74 8.08
CA VAL A 1062 -8.49 -23.48 8.86
C VAL A 1062 -8.59 -23.08 10.32
N VAL A 1063 -8.42 -24.03 11.24
CA VAL A 1063 -8.45 -23.77 12.67
C VAL A 1063 -7.25 -22.90 13.08
N CYS A 1064 -7.51 -21.90 13.90
CA CYS A 1064 -6.50 -21.03 14.49
C CYS A 1064 -6.13 -21.55 15.87
N ASP A 1065 -5.35 -22.62 15.93
CA ASP A 1065 -4.93 -23.27 17.19
C ASP A 1065 -4.08 -22.34 18.10
N TRP A 1066 -3.68 -21.17 17.58
CA TRP A 1066 -2.97 -20.10 18.28
C TRP A 1066 -3.89 -19.01 18.87
N LEU A 1067 -5.22 -19.14 18.79
CA LEU A 1067 -6.19 -18.23 19.40
C LEU A 1067 -6.99 -18.97 20.47
N ALA A 1068 -6.81 -18.60 21.74
CA ALA A 1068 -7.57 -19.17 22.86
C ALA A 1068 -8.84 -18.35 23.16
N VAL A 1069 -9.89 -19.01 23.64
CA VAL A 1069 -11.01 -18.33 24.31
C VAL A 1069 -10.58 -18.01 25.73
N VAL A 1070 -10.49 -16.72 26.05
CA VAL A 1070 -10.48 -16.28 27.44
C VAL A 1070 -11.94 -16.14 27.85
N ASN A 1071 -12.40 -17.03 28.74
CA ASN A 1071 -13.73 -16.92 29.37
C ASN A 1071 -13.79 -15.75 30.33
#